data_AF-A0A2G5VNY3-F1
#
_entry.id   AF-A0A2G5VNY3-F1
#
_cell.length_a   1.000
_cell.length_b   1.000
_cell.length_c   1.000
_cell.angle_alpha   90.00
_cell.angle_beta   90.00
_cell.angle_gamma   90.00
#
_symmetry.space_group_name_H-M   'P 1'
#
loop_
_entity.id
_entity.type
_entity.pdbx_description
1 polymer ?
#
loop_
_entity_poly.entity_id
_entity_poly.type
_entity_poly.pdbx_seq_one_letter_code
_entity_poly.pdbx_strand_id
1 'polypeptide(L)'
;MWLIKSLSFILLIGLTKSKKDSQFDLDEYYQEASEIYGKTHKINLEYELAYGKLGGFDVAERVLKKKIDPSVLEEYVEMKISGGLKEQNEILELFEKAKESETSDQLKKDVEKGFTLMEGFSDLKSHLLDFNTDYVERDIKKVEERLNPDYDLYDELSRVHLRLSYTYDYIAKEVKPGDPLGIHLAIQGISRMTEKANYTLNILEKHRFLNDLQALKSFKRAQAVTEKLKSVMNEVRNLEGLDSKLLKVVKEMETLEVLRDGIQVEEIKQRFQNLSVSLDFVKNSRISKNAYGEYVGINPISPLLDQIKAFSSKLKTFEFRTSRISKEWFPLQNHFEIMNIPSGNLTEKFSNFKQCIQNFDFHPTEIYAGFDEKWSQILSLDLEIQNEAKRMKEVQEIADNMYKTLTAKCPELPQMKDCVPLIQQFLNENTYWRNASNKHHNRLPHPRYPDEEFSTLVYNILQVQDLLKEMHLDDASKVIGQISNDSINAKQFLECCSNLETKASDSKELLVLPGKVWNFDPKVLEGTVEVIGMFKEAHKMVEGIKKWKIASNPEIENFPLDGEDVRAVSEGMNVLETIRNVQNGWEIMKTLDVENSGIKDSWNLLDSSLSQFFEFLSSQKTLNLSNVSFPTNLPIDTISAFIQDEYQKNQRNDIFNFLKEIQKLETDYPEYPNKLEKMDEVMRKMREWENEKMDPVKKMVDCFEIECDTSLKVPEASN
;
A
#
# COMPACT_ATOMS: atom_id res chain seq x y z
N MET A 1 20.30 80.83 21.26
CA MET A 1 18.82 80.89 21.33
C MET A 1 18.17 79.69 22.02
N TRP A 2 18.89 78.60 22.31
CA TRP A 2 18.38 77.47 23.10
C TRP A 2 18.58 77.60 24.63
N LEU A 3 19.49 78.48 25.09
CA LEU A 3 19.75 78.73 26.51
C LEU A 3 18.73 79.66 27.21
N ILE A 4 17.83 80.29 26.46
CA ILE A 4 16.80 81.19 27.03
C ILE A 4 15.47 80.44 27.26
N LYS A 5 15.24 79.30 26.59
CA LYS A 5 14.03 78.48 26.81
C LYS A 5 14.14 77.53 28.02
N SER A 6 15.34 77.13 28.41
CA SER A 6 15.58 76.30 29.61
C SER A 6 15.47 77.11 30.92
N LEU A 7 15.86 78.39 30.91
CA LEU A 7 15.66 79.26 32.08
C LEU A 7 14.19 79.60 32.34
N SER A 8 13.33 79.65 31.31
CA SER A 8 11.89 79.88 31.48
C SER A 8 11.16 78.70 32.13
N PHE A 9 11.63 77.47 31.96
CA PHE A 9 11.04 76.29 32.63
C PHE A 9 11.49 76.14 34.09
N ILE A 10 12.73 76.51 34.41
CA ILE A 10 13.24 76.47 35.79
C ILE A 10 12.68 77.65 36.62
N LEU A 11 12.37 78.79 36.00
CA LEU A 11 11.66 79.91 36.66
C LEU A 11 10.14 79.70 36.81
N LEU A 12 9.54 78.73 36.11
CA LEU A 12 8.13 78.34 36.29
C LEU A 12 7.93 77.26 37.37
N ILE A 13 8.93 76.41 37.63
CA ILE A 13 8.89 75.45 38.75
C ILE A 13 9.20 76.13 40.10
N GLY A 14 9.91 77.28 40.08
CA GLY A 14 10.28 78.03 41.28
C GLY A 14 9.25 79.05 41.81
N LEU A 15 8.15 79.34 41.10
CA LEU A 15 7.23 80.43 41.46
C LEU A 15 5.72 80.08 41.41
N THR A 16 5.38 78.80 41.45
CA THR A 16 4.05 78.35 41.93
C THR A 16 4.19 77.41 43.12
N LYS A 17 5.11 77.71 44.05
CA LYS A 17 4.86 77.46 45.48
C LYS A 17 3.83 78.48 45.96
N SER A 18 2.64 78.38 45.36
CA SER A 18 1.42 78.97 45.90
C SER A 18 1.30 78.41 47.31
N LYS A 19 1.37 79.28 48.31
CA LYS A 19 0.76 79.06 49.62
C LYS A 19 -0.74 78.83 49.41
N LYS A 20 -1.11 77.64 48.95
CA LYS A 20 -2.36 76.97 49.31
C LYS A 20 -1.94 75.94 50.34
N ASP A 21 -2.37 76.15 51.57
CA ASP A 21 -2.15 75.24 52.67
C ASP A 21 -2.51 73.81 52.26
N SER A 22 -1.53 72.90 52.34
CA SER A 22 -1.65 71.45 52.58
C SER A 22 -3.06 70.84 52.50
N GLN A 23 -3.64 70.73 51.31
CA GLN A 23 -4.86 69.97 51.05
C GLN A 23 -4.52 68.81 50.13
N PHE A 24 -5.10 67.65 50.41
CA PHE A 24 -4.89 66.42 49.66
C PHE A 24 -5.53 66.51 48.25
N ASP A 25 -4.73 66.34 47.19
CA ASP A 25 -5.19 66.23 45.81
C ASP A 25 -5.16 64.75 45.37
N LEU A 26 -6.35 64.18 45.11
CA LEU A 26 -6.50 62.77 44.77
C LEU A 26 -5.88 62.42 43.41
N ASP A 27 -5.91 63.32 42.44
CA ASP A 27 -5.33 63.09 41.10
C ASP A 27 -3.79 63.08 41.18
N GLU A 28 -3.21 64.04 41.91
CA GLU A 28 -1.75 64.12 42.13
C GLU A 28 -1.25 62.90 42.90
N TYR A 29 -1.97 62.48 43.94
CA TYR A 29 -1.61 61.32 44.75
C TYR A 29 -1.75 59.99 43.99
N TYR A 30 -2.81 59.83 43.18
CA TYR A 30 -2.94 58.65 42.31
C TYR A 30 -1.79 58.58 41.30
N GLN A 31 -1.37 59.72 40.74
CA GLN A 31 -0.23 59.80 39.84
C GLN A 31 1.08 59.40 40.54
N GLU A 32 1.34 59.93 41.74
CA GLU A 32 2.50 59.54 42.56
C GLU A 32 2.48 58.05 42.90
N ALA A 33 1.35 57.52 43.38
CA ALA A 33 1.20 56.09 43.70
C ALA A 33 1.42 55.20 42.48
N SER A 34 0.96 55.62 41.30
CA SER A 34 1.18 54.92 40.03
C SER A 34 2.65 54.90 39.62
N GLU A 35 3.37 56.01 39.78
CA GLU A 35 4.81 56.09 39.52
C GLU A 35 5.62 55.23 40.48
N ILE A 36 5.30 55.28 41.78
CA ILE A 36 5.93 54.43 42.80
C ILE A 36 5.65 52.97 42.52
N TYR A 37 4.40 52.58 42.24
CA TYR A 37 4.05 51.22 41.88
C TYR A 37 4.86 50.71 40.69
N GLY A 38 4.91 51.48 39.60
CA GLY A 38 5.64 51.10 38.40
C GLY A 38 7.14 50.91 38.64
N LYS A 39 7.73 51.70 39.54
CA LYS A 39 9.15 51.61 39.91
C LYS A 39 9.42 50.45 40.88
N THR A 40 8.64 50.35 41.96
CA THR A 40 8.70 49.29 42.99
C THR A 40 8.49 47.91 42.38
N HIS A 41 7.50 47.76 41.50
CA HIS A 41 7.24 46.51 40.80
C HIS A 41 8.43 46.05 39.94
N LYS A 42 9.04 46.96 39.18
CA LYS A 42 10.22 46.66 38.34
C LYS A 42 11.44 46.26 39.16
N ILE A 43 11.72 46.97 40.26
CA ILE A 43 12.85 46.67 41.13
C ILE A 43 12.64 45.34 41.86
N ASN A 44 11.41 45.05 42.33
CA ASN A 44 11.10 43.77 42.94
C ASN A 44 11.30 42.60 41.95
N LEU A 45 10.88 42.74 40.68
CA LEU A 45 11.11 41.73 39.66
C LEU A 45 12.61 41.50 39.39
N GLU A 46 13.41 42.58 39.34
CA GLU A 46 14.86 42.49 39.21
C GLU A 46 15.50 41.79 40.40
N TYR A 47 15.06 42.14 41.62
CA TYR A 47 15.50 41.54 42.88
C TYR A 47 15.16 40.05 42.96
N GLU A 48 13.93 39.65 42.65
CA GLU A 48 13.52 38.25 42.66
C GLU A 48 14.35 37.39 41.70
N LEU A 49 14.75 37.93 40.55
CA LEU A 49 15.65 37.26 39.60
C LEU A 49 17.10 37.21 40.09
N ALA A 50 17.60 38.29 40.70
CA ALA A 50 18.99 38.37 41.18
C ALA A 50 19.29 37.43 42.35
N TYR A 51 18.29 37.22 43.21
CA TYR A 51 18.42 36.38 44.40
C TYR A 51 17.79 34.98 44.22
N GLY A 52 17.41 34.62 42.99
CA GLY A 52 16.98 33.27 42.63
C GLY A 52 15.60 32.87 43.13
N LYS A 53 14.75 33.82 43.54
CA LYS A 53 13.32 33.59 43.81
C LYS A 53 12.53 33.35 42.52
N LEU A 54 13.00 33.93 41.41
CA LEU A 54 12.55 33.65 40.04
C LEU A 54 13.72 33.22 39.17
N GLY A 55 13.53 32.20 38.34
CA GLY A 55 14.45 31.80 37.29
C GLY A 55 14.04 32.33 35.91
N GLY A 56 14.96 32.27 34.94
CA GLY A 56 14.67 32.67 33.56
C GLY A 56 13.53 31.86 32.92
N PHE A 57 13.35 30.60 33.33
CA PHE A 57 12.25 29.76 32.85
C PHE A 57 10.88 30.18 33.42
N ASP A 58 10.82 30.64 34.68
CA ASP A 58 9.58 31.15 35.28
C ASP A 58 9.10 32.41 34.55
N VAL A 59 10.04 33.29 34.18
CA VAL A 59 9.75 34.48 33.36
C VAL A 59 9.23 34.05 31.98
N ALA A 60 9.85 33.05 31.35
CA ALA A 60 9.38 32.53 30.07
C ALA A 60 7.95 31.97 30.15
N GLU A 61 7.61 31.22 31.22
CA GLU A 61 6.24 30.72 31.44
C GLU A 61 5.22 31.84 31.65
N ARG A 62 5.59 32.93 32.32
CA ARG A 62 4.72 34.10 32.51
C ARG A 62 4.51 34.90 31.22
N VAL A 63 5.58 35.06 30.44
CA VAL A 63 5.59 35.88 29.23
C VAL A 63 4.92 35.17 28.05
N LEU A 64 5.04 33.85 27.97
CA LEU A 64 4.41 33.06 26.92
C LEU A 64 2.96 32.74 27.28
N LYS A 65 2.07 32.76 26.29
CA LYS A 65 0.64 32.44 26.47
C LYS A 65 0.37 30.97 26.80
N LYS A 66 1.40 30.13 26.78
CA LYS A 66 1.31 28.69 26.95
C LYS A 66 2.44 28.25 27.87
N LYS A 67 2.10 27.38 28.82
CA LYS A 67 3.09 26.69 29.64
C LYS A 67 3.96 25.79 28.76
N ILE A 68 5.28 25.86 28.95
CA ILE A 68 6.23 25.00 28.25
C ILE A 68 6.40 23.74 29.10
N ASP A 69 6.23 22.57 28.49
CA ASP A 69 6.63 21.31 29.09
C ASP A 69 7.89 20.76 28.38
N PRO A 70 9.09 20.96 28.94
CA PRO A 70 10.33 20.53 28.30
C PRO A 70 10.48 19.00 28.21
N SER A 71 9.79 18.22 29.06
CA SER A 71 9.96 16.75 29.06
C SER A 71 9.46 16.12 27.77
N VAL A 72 8.53 16.78 27.06
CA VAL A 72 8.07 16.39 25.71
C VAL A 72 9.23 16.36 24.70
N LEU A 73 10.29 17.15 24.93
CA LEU A 73 11.43 17.22 24.02
C LEU A 73 12.57 16.24 24.37
N GLU A 74 12.60 15.70 25.59
CA GLU A 74 13.72 14.90 26.11
C GLU A 74 13.97 13.65 25.27
N GLU A 75 12.90 12.95 24.85
CA GLU A 75 13.03 11.73 24.03
C GLU A 75 13.79 11.98 22.72
N TYR A 76 13.66 13.18 22.15
CA TYR A 76 14.25 13.53 20.85
C TYR A 76 15.72 13.90 20.96
N VAL A 77 16.20 14.37 22.12
CA VAL A 77 17.56 14.91 22.29
C VAL A 77 18.62 13.83 22.00
N GLU A 78 18.38 12.62 22.49
CA GLU A 78 19.31 11.49 22.38
C GLU A 78 19.31 10.83 20.99
N MET A 79 18.29 11.08 20.16
CA MET A 79 18.16 10.43 18.85
C MET A 79 19.27 10.84 17.89
N LYS A 80 19.95 9.89 17.26
CA LYS A 80 20.92 10.21 16.20
C LYS A 80 20.18 10.48 14.89
N ILE A 81 20.33 11.71 14.37
CA ILE A 81 19.70 12.15 13.12
C ILE A 81 20.72 12.39 11.99
N SER A 82 22.01 12.37 12.30
CA SER A 82 23.09 12.51 11.31
C SER A 82 23.14 11.26 10.43
N GLY A 83 22.73 11.38 9.16
CA GLY A 83 22.62 10.26 8.23
C GLY A 83 21.23 9.62 8.17
N GLY A 84 20.19 10.27 8.71
CA GLY A 84 18.82 9.75 8.73
C GLY A 84 18.51 8.93 9.98
N LEU A 85 17.22 8.63 10.18
CA LEU A 85 16.79 7.70 11.22
C LEU A 85 17.08 6.25 10.79
N LYS A 86 17.34 5.37 11.75
CA LYS A 86 17.65 3.95 11.47
C LYS A 86 16.49 3.30 10.71
N GLU A 87 15.28 3.44 11.24
CA GLU A 87 14.04 2.91 10.68
C GLU A 87 13.78 3.44 9.26
N GLN A 88 14.11 4.71 9.01
CA GLN A 88 13.98 5.32 7.69
C GLN A 88 14.95 4.70 6.68
N ASN A 89 16.22 4.55 7.07
CA ASN A 89 17.24 4.00 6.19
C ASN A 89 16.91 2.54 5.82
N GLU A 90 16.44 1.76 6.78
CA GLU A 90 16.03 0.37 6.53
C GLU A 90 14.83 0.28 5.57
N ILE A 91 13.80 1.13 5.72
CA ILE A 91 12.68 1.17 4.75
C ILE A 91 13.15 1.65 3.37
N LEU A 92 14.04 2.64 3.30
CA LEU A 92 14.61 3.11 2.03
C LEU A 92 15.38 1.98 1.32
N GLU A 93 16.21 1.24 2.05
CA GLU A 93 16.93 0.09 1.49
C GLU A 93 15.98 -1.00 0.98
N LEU A 94 14.91 -1.30 1.72
CA LEU A 94 13.88 -2.26 1.27
C LEU A 94 13.14 -1.77 0.03
N PHE A 95 12.81 -0.47 -0.02
CA PHE A 95 12.14 0.15 -1.15
C PHE A 95 13.01 0.13 -2.42
N GLU A 96 14.31 0.41 -2.31
CA GLU A 96 15.24 0.33 -3.44
C GLU A 96 15.42 -1.13 -3.91
N LYS A 97 15.55 -2.09 -2.99
CA LYS A 97 15.56 -3.53 -3.33
C LYS A 97 14.28 -3.96 -4.05
N ALA A 98 13.12 -3.46 -3.61
CA ALA A 98 11.85 -3.72 -4.24
C ALA A 98 11.84 -3.20 -5.69
N LYS A 99 12.31 -1.97 -5.92
CA LYS A 99 12.46 -1.40 -7.27
C LYS A 99 13.41 -2.19 -8.17
N GLU A 100 14.55 -2.63 -7.65
CA GLU A 100 15.48 -3.49 -8.41
C GLU A 100 14.84 -4.83 -8.82
N SER A 101 13.99 -5.37 -7.93
CA SER A 101 13.26 -6.61 -8.15
C SER A 101 11.95 -6.45 -8.95
N GLU A 102 11.51 -5.22 -9.23
CA GLU A 102 10.19 -4.93 -9.82
C GLU A 102 10.00 -5.65 -11.16
N THR A 103 8.95 -6.47 -11.25
CA THR A 103 8.65 -7.20 -12.48
C THR A 103 7.82 -6.37 -13.44
N SER A 104 8.08 -6.53 -14.73
CA SER A 104 7.33 -5.81 -15.77
C SER A 104 5.90 -6.34 -15.90
N ASP A 105 4.97 -5.47 -16.30
CA ASP A 105 3.58 -5.88 -16.58
C ASP A 105 3.49 -7.02 -17.60
N GLN A 106 4.43 -7.06 -18.56
CA GLN A 106 4.50 -8.15 -19.53
C GLN A 106 4.85 -9.48 -18.84
N LEU A 107 5.85 -9.48 -17.95
CA LEU A 107 6.21 -10.69 -17.20
C LEU A 107 5.07 -11.14 -16.30
N LYS A 108 4.38 -10.21 -15.62
CA LYS A 108 3.20 -10.52 -14.79
C LYS A 108 2.12 -11.21 -15.64
N LYS A 109 1.83 -10.70 -16.83
CA LYS A 109 0.87 -11.31 -17.77
C LYS A 109 1.32 -12.68 -18.27
N ASP A 110 2.61 -12.86 -18.55
CA ASP A 110 3.15 -14.15 -19.02
C ASP A 110 3.02 -15.22 -17.92
N VAL A 111 3.28 -14.86 -16.65
CA VAL A 111 3.08 -15.76 -15.51
C VAL A 111 1.61 -16.06 -15.27
N GLU A 112 0.72 -15.06 -15.29
CA GLU A 112 -0.74 -15.25 -15.17
C GLU A 112 -1.26 -16.22 -16.25
N LYS A 113 -0.87 -15.99 -17.52
CA LYS A 113 -1.20 -16.90 -18.63
C LYS A 113 -0.67 -18.31 -18.39
N GLY A 114 0.53 -18.44 -17.82
CA GLY A 114 1.10 -19.73 -17.48
C GLY A 114 0.25 -20.52 -16.50
N PHE A 115 -0.20 -19.89 -15.41
CA PHE A 115 -1.13 -20.51 -14.46
C PHE A 115 -2.49 -20.83 -15.09
N THR A 116 -3.04 -19.95 -15.94
CA THR A 116 -4.30 -20.22 -16.66
C THR A 116 -4.19 -21.43 -17.59
N LEU A 117 -3.07 -21.56 -18.32
CA LEU A 117 -2.79 -22.72 -19.16
C LEU A 117 -2.80 -24.01 -18.33
N MET A 118 -2.16 -24.01 -17.16
CA MET A 118 -2.10 -25.20 -16.31
C MET A 118 -3.47 -25.64 -15.77
N GLU A 119 -4.35 -24.70 -15.38
CA GLU A 119 -5.72 -25.04 -14.97
C GLU A 119 -6.50 -25.76 -16.07
N GLY A 120 -6.33 -25.31 -17.32
CA GLY A 120 -6.97 -25.90 -18.50
C GLY A 120 -6.52 -27.33 -18.83
N PHE A 121 -5.37 -27.78 -18.31
CA PHE A 121 -4.84 -29.11 -18.63
C PHE A 121 -5.36 -30.25 -17.75
N SER A 122 -6.19 -29.96 -16.75
CA SER A 122 -6.82 -30.99 -15.91
C SER A 122 -7.62 -32.02 -16.72
N ASP A 123 -8.30 -31.59 -17.79
CA ASP A 123 -9.06 -32.45 -18.70
C ASP A 123 -8.17 -33.34 -19.58
N LEU A 124 -6.99 -32.84 -19.97
CA LEU A 124 -6.03 -33.53 -20.85
C LEU A 124 -5.34 -34.72 -20.18
N LYS A 125 -5.20 -34.70 -18.85
CA LYS A 125 -4.63 -35.80 -18.06
C LYS A 125 -5.37 -37.12 -18.27
N SER A 126 -6.71 -37.08 -18.35
CA SER A 126 -7.55 -38.26 -18.57
C SER A 126 -7.25 -38.97 -19.88
N HIS A 127 -6.84 -38.22 -20.90
CA HIS A 127 -6.61 -38.73 -22.25
C HIS A 127 -5.23 -39.33 -22.48
N LEU A 128 -4.24 -39.00 -21.64
CA LEU A 128 -2.88 -39.56 -21.70
C LEU A 128 -2.73 -40.84 -20.85
N LEU A 129 -3.63 -41.06 -19.89
CA LEU A 129 -3.57 -42.18 -18.92
C LEU A 129 -3.75 -43.59 -19.53
N ASP A 130 -4.33 -43.69 -20.73
CA ASP A 130 -4.71 -44.97 -21.35
C ASP A 130 -3.67 -45.53 -22.34
N PHE A 131 -2.53 -44.85 -22.55
CA PHE A 131 -1.51 -45.35 -23.46
C PHE A 131 -0.61 -46.39 -22.80
N ASN A 132 -0.55 -47.58 -23.42
CA ASN A 132 0.28 -48.68 -22.96
C ASN A 132 0.86 -49.43 -24.17
N THR A 133 2.17 -49.70 -24.13
CA THR A 133 2.95 -50.37 -25.17
C THR A 133 2.91 -51.91 -25.11
N ASP A 134 2.22 -52.51 -24.13
CA ASP A 134 2.17 -53.97 -23.89
C ASP A 134 1.73 -54.81 -25.11
N TYR A 135 1.06 -54.21 -26.09
CA TYR A 135 0.57 -54.88 -27.30
C TYR A 135 1.40 -54.60 -28.55
N VAL A 136 2.40 -53.71 -28.46
CA VAL A 136 3.19 -53.22 -29.60
C VAL A 136 4.00 -54.34 -30.22
N GLU A 137 4.73 -55.11 -29.42
CA GLU A 137 5.53 -56.24 -29.91
C GLU A 137 4.67 -57.31 -30.59
N ARG A 138 3.48 -57.58 -30.03
CA ARG A 138 2.51 -58.51 -30.62
C ARG A 138 1.98 -58.01 -31.97
N ASP A 139 1.68 -56.72 -32.08
CA ASP A 139 1.13 -56.14 -33.30
C ASP A 139 2.22 -55.98 -34.37
N ILE A 140 3.47 -55.65 -34.00
CA ILE A 140 4.64 -55.65 -34.90
C ILE A 140 4.85 -57.05 -35.47
N LYS A 141 4.85 -58.10 -34.64
CA LYS A 141 5.03 -59.48 -35.12
C LYS A 141 3.97 -59.90 -36.14
N LYS A 142 2.71 -59.48 -35.97
CA LYS A 142 1.64 -59.74 -36.96
C LYS A 142 1.88 -59.03 -38.29
N VAL A 143 2.53 -57.88 -38.27
CA VAL A 143 2.91 -57.11 -39.46
C VAL A 143 4.14 -57.73 -40.13
N GLU A 144 5.13 -58.19 -39.35
CA GLU A 144 6.32 -58.89 -39.84
C GLU A 144 5.97 -60.16 -40.62
N GLU A 145 4.96 -60.90 -40.18
CA GLU A 145 4.48 -62.12 -40.87
C GLU A 145 4.04 -61.85 -42.32
N ARG A 146 3.76 -60.59 -42.70
CA ARG A 146 3.42 -60.18 -44.08
C ARG A 146 4.63 -59.91 -44.97
N LEU A 147 5.84 -59.83 -44.41
CA LEU A 147 7.08 -59.59 -45.16
C LEU A 147 7.67 -60.84 -45.81
N ASN A 148 7.19 -62.04 -45.46
CA ASN A 148 7.68 -63.33 -45.96
C ASN A 148 6.74 -64.00 -46.99
N PRO A 149 6.71 -63.55 -48.25
CA PRO A 149 6.32 -64.45 -49.33
C PRO A 149 7.33 -64.51 -50.48
N ASP A 150 7.38 -65.70 -51.09
CA ASP A 150 8.20 -66.04 -52.25
C ASP A 150 7.65 -65.37 -53.52
N TYR A 151 8.53 -64.97 -54.43
CA TYR A 151 8.17 -64.33 -55.70
C TYR A 151 7.23 -65.22 -56.53
N ASP A 152 7.52 -66.53 -56.58
CA ASP A 152 6.75 -67.52 -57.34
C ASP A 152 5.26 -67.58 -56.92
N LEU A 153 4.99 -67.24 -55.67
CA LEU A 153 3.64 -67.22 -55.12
C LEU A 153 2.81 -66.03 -55.63
N TYR A 154 3.43 -64.88 -55.91
CA TYR A 154 2.72 -63.69 -56.38
C TYR A 154 2.34 -63.76 -57.84
N ASP A 155 3.22 -64.35 -58.65
CA ASP A 155 2.90 -64.68 -60.03
C ASP A 155 1.78 -65.73 -60.05
N GLU A 156 1.85 -66.75 -59.20
CA GLU A 156 0.76 -67.72 -59.08
C GLU A 156 -0.56 -67.08 -58.63
N LEU A 157 -0.56 -66.18 -57.63
CA LEU A 157 -1.74 -65.43 -57.19
C LEU A 157 -2.31 -64.57 -58.32
N SER A 158 -1.45 -63.86 -59.07
CA SER A 158 -1.85 -63.06 -60.22
C SER A 158 -2.52 -63.93 -61.29
N ARG A 159 -1.91 -65.09 -61.60
CA ARG A 159 -2.45 -66.03 -62.58
C ARG A 159 -3.78 -66.62 -62.13
N VAL A 160 -3.93 -67.01 -60.85
CA VAL A 160 -5.17 -67.62 -60.33
C VAL A 160 -6.30 -66.59 -60.25
N HIS A 161 -6.00 -65.37 -59.80
CA HIS A 161 -6.98 -64.29 -59.74
C HIS A 161 -7.48 -63.91 -61.15
N LEU A 162 -6.59 -63.76 -62.12
CA LEU A 162 -6.96 -63.56 -63.53
C LEU A 162 -7.79 -64.72 -64.09
N ARG A 163 -7.41 -65.96 -63.76
CA ARG A 163 -8.12 -67.16 -64.17
C ARG A 163 -9.54 -67.23 -63.63
N LEU A 164 -9.90 -66.54 -62.54
CA LEU A 164 -11.29 -66.43 -62.07
C LEU A 164 -12.14 -65.63 -63.06
N SER A 165 -11.70 -64.43 -63.44
CA SER A 165 -12.36 -63.59 -64.45
C SER A 165 -12.48 -64.30 -65.79
N TYR A 166 -11.41 -64.95 -66.26
CA TYR A 166 -11.46 -65.75 -67.49
C TYR A 166 -12.45 -66.91 -67.42
N THR A 167 -12.57 -67.55 -66.25
CA THR A 167 -13.54 -68.66 -66.07
C THR A 167 -14.96 -68.14 -66.13
N TYR A 168 -15.23 -66.96 -65.55
CA TYR A 168 -16.51 -66.29 -65.65
C TYR A 168 -16.87 -65.96 -67.12
N ASP A 169 -15.95 -65.35 -67.86
CA ASP A 169 -16.17 -65.03 -69.28
C ASP A 169 -16.34 -66.28 -70.15
N TYR A 170 -15.62 -67.35 -69.81
CA TYR A 170 -15.76 -68.66 -70.45
C TYR A 170 -17.16 -69.23 -70.22
N ILE A 171 -17.65 -69.28 -68.97
CA ILE A 171 -19.01 -69.71 -68.64
C ILE A 171 -20.04 -68.90 -69.46
N ALA A 172 -19.87 -67.58 -69.53
CA ALA A 172 -20.78 -66.72 -70.28
C ALA A 172 -20.81 -67.00 -71.79
N LYS A 173 -19.71 -67.50 -72.38
CA LYS A 173 -19.62 -67.84 -73.82
C LYS A 173 -20.20 -69.22 -74.13
N GLU A 174 -20.01 -70.19 -73.24
CA GLU A 174 -20.40 -71.59 -73.45
C GLU A 174 -21.90 -71.85 -73.18
N VAL A 175 -22.56 -71.04 -72.36
CA VAL A 175 -23.97 -71.25 -72.00
C VAL A 175 -24.89 -70.83 -73.14
N LYS A 176 -25.25 -71.79 -74.01
CA LYS A 176 -26.21 -71.59 -75.11
C LYS A 176 -27.41 -72.55 -74.98
N PRO A 177 -28.64 -72.07 -75.22
CA PRO A 177 -29.80 -72.95 -75.28
C PRO A 177 -29.61 -74.03 -76.35
N GLY A 178 -29.76 -75.29 -75.97
CA GLY A 178 -29.65 -76.41 -76.92
C GLY A 178 -28.26 -77.02 -77.08
N ASP A 179 -27.25 -76.57 -76.32
CA ASP A 179 -25.89 -77.13 -76.30
C ASP A 179 -25.57 -77.80 -74.94
N PRO A 180 -25.88 -79.10 -74.78
CA PRO A 180 -25.61 -79.82 -73.53
C PRO A 180 -24.12 -79.85 -73.15
N LEU A 181 -23.23 -79.87 -74.14
CA LEU A 181 -21.79 -79.90 -73.89
C LEU A 181 -21.33 -78.55 -73.33
N GLY A 182 -21.76 -77.44 -73.93
CA GLY A 182 -21.50 -76.08 -73.43
C GLY A 182 -22.05 -75.86 -72.02
N ILE A 183 -23.23 -76.40 -71.71
CA ILE A 183 -23.83 -76.33 -70.36
C ILE A 183 -23.02 -77.17 -69.35
N HIS A 184 -22.57 -78.36 -69.72
CA HIS A 184 -21.71 -79.17 -68.86
C HIS A 184 -20.36 -78.47 -68.57
N LEU A 185 -19.76 -77.87 -69.59
CA LEU A 185 -18.52 -77.09 -69.47
C LEU A 185 -18.71 -75.84 -68.60
N ALA A 186 -19.88 -75.20 -68.67
CA ALA A 186 -20.25 -74.08 -67.80
C ALA A 186 -20.37 -74.52 -66.32
N ILE A 187 -20.99 -75.67 -66.05
CA ILE A 187 -21.09 -76.25 -64.69
C ILE A 187 -19.68 -76.55 -64.14
N GLN A 188 -18.80 -77.15 -64.95
CA GLN A 188 -17.39 -77.35 -64.58
C GLN A 188 -16.66 -76.02 -64.35
N GLY A 189 -16.96 -74.99 -65.15
CA GLY A 189 -16.45 -73.64 -64.96
C GLY A 189 -16.82 -73.07 -63.59
N ILE A 190 -18.08 -73.21 -63.16
CA ILE A 190 -18.55 -72.75 -61.85
C ILE A 190 -17.79 -73.47 -60.72
N SER A 191 -17.59 -74.79 -60.82
CA SER A 191 -16.76 -75.55 -59.86
C SER A 191 -15.31 -75.04 -59.82
N ARG A 192 -14.69 -74.79 -60.98
CA ARG A 192 -13.34 -74.21 -61.07
C ARG A 192 -13.26 -72.80 -60.47
N MET A 193 -14.35 -72.03 -60.48
CA MET A 193 -14.37 -70.74 -59.79
C MET A 193 -14.28 -70.91 -58.28
N THR A 194 -15.00 -71.87 -57.70
CA THR A 194 -14.90 -72.21 -56.27
C THR A 194 -13.47 -72.62 -55.88
N GLU A 195 -12.86 -73.53 -56.64
CA GLU A 195 -11.49 -74.00 -56.38
C GLU A 195 -10.46 -72.86 -56.40
N LYS A 196 -10.52 -72.01 -57.42
CA LYS A 196 -9.58 -70.88 -57.59
C LYS A 196 -9.79 -69.80 -56.53
N ALA A 197 -11.03 -69.51 -56.15
CA ALA A 197 -11.33 -68.56 -55.10
C ALA A 197 -10.82 -69.07 -53.74
N ASN A 198 -11.05 -70.35 -53.42
CA ASN A 198 -10.46 -71.01 -52.24
C ASN A 198 -8.94 -70.98 -52.23
N TYR A 199 -8.30 -71.28 -53.36
CA TYR A 199 -6.83 -71.24 -53.48
C TYR A 199 -6.29 -69.83 -53.16
N THR A 200 -6.92 -68.80 -53.73
CA THR A 200 -6.52 -67.41 -53.53
C THR A 200 -6.71 -66.99 -52.07
N LEU A 201 -7.85 -67.33 -51.46
CA LEU A 201 -8.11 -67.06 -50.04
C LEU A 201 -7.10 -67.75 -49.11
N ASN A 202 -6.76 -69.02 -49.38
CA ASN A 202 -5.77 -69.76 -48.61
C ASN A 202 -4.38 -69.10 -48.68
N ILE A 203 -4.00 -68.56 -49.84
CA ILE A 203 -2.74 -67.81 -49.97
C ILE A 203 -2.80 -66.53 -49.15
N LEU A 204 -3.87 -65.74 -49.28
CA LEU A 204 -4.05 -64.52 -48.49
C LEU A 204 -4.04 -64.83 -46.97
N GLU A 205 -4.64 -65.94 -46.55
CA GLU A 205 -4.65 -66.37 -45.15
C GLU A 205 -3.25 -66.76 -44.66
N LYS A 206 -2.55 -67.60 -45.44
CA LYS A 206 -1.19 -68.07 -45.15
C LYS A 206 -0.21 -66.92 -44.95
N HIS A 207 -0.37 -65.85 -45.72
CA HIS A 207 0.46 -64.65 -45.64
C HIS A 207 -0.15 -63.52 -44.82
N ARG A 208 -1.16 -63.83 -43.99
CA ARG A 208 -1.80 -62.91 -43.03
C ARG A 208 -2.43 -61.66 -43.66
N PHE A 209 -2.71 -61.68 -44.95
CA PHE A 209 -3.47 -60.64 -45.64
C PHE A 209 -4.98 -60.75 -45.42
N LEU A 210 -5.47 -61.81 -44.76
CA LEU A 210 -6.85 -61.85 -44.22
C LEU A 210 -6.96 -61.30 -42.78
N ASN A 211 -5.83 -61.02 -42.11
CA ASN A 211 -5.85 -60.36 -40.81
C ASN A 211 -6.06 -58.86 -41.03
N ASP A 212 -7.16 -58.30 -40.54
CA ASP A 212 -7.42 -56.86 -40.65
C ASP A 212 -6.38 -56.02 -39.88
N LEU A 213 -5.53 -55.25 -40.58
CA LEU A 213 -4.58 -54.35 -39.92
C LEU A 213 -5.27 -53.20 -39.21
N GLN A 214 -6.50 -52.84 -39.60
CA GLN A 214 -7.29 -51.84 -38.91
C GLN A 214 -7.68 -52.30 -37.49
N ALA A 215 -7.61 -53.59 -37.19
CA ALA A 215 -7.86 -54.12 -35.85
C ALA A 215 -6.64 -54.01 -34.91
N LEU A 216 -5.46 -53.61 -35.41
CA LEU A 216 -4.25 -53.43 -34.60
C LEU A 216 -4.36 -52.15 -33.77
N LYS A 217 -4.75 -52.32 -32.51
CA LYS A 217 -5.03 -51.21 -31.57
C LYS A 217 -3.78 -50.39 -31.25
N SER A 218 -2.59 -50.98 -31.29
CA SER A 218 -1.35 -50.31 -30.84
C SER A 218 -0.99 -49.11 -31.74
N PHE A 219 -1.02 -49.28 -33.05
CA PHE A 219 -0.68 -48.21 -34.00
C PHE A 219 -1.73 -47.09 -34.04
N LYS A 220 -3.02 -47.44 -34.02
CA LYS A 220 -4.11 -46.45 -33.93
C LYS A 220 -4.04 -45.62 -32.64
N ARG A 221 -3.69 -46.26 -31.52
CA ARG A 221 -3.48 -45.56 -30.24
C ARG A 221 -2.26 -44.66 -30.29
N ALA A 222 -1.15 -45.10 -30.88
CA ALA A 222 0.05 -44.29 -31.04
C ALA A 222 -0.22 -43.01 -31.85
N GLN A 223 -1.00 -43.10 -32.94
CA GLN A 223 -1.42 -41.93 -33.73
C GLN A 223 -2.25 -40.95 -32.91
N ALA A 224 -3.31 -41.43 -32.25
CA ALA A 224 -4.18 -40.59 -31.43
C ALA A 224 -3.44 -39.93 -30.25
N VAL A 225 -2.49 -40.63 -29.63
CA VAL A 225 -1.66 -40.09 -28.54
C VAL A 225 -0.68 -39.05 -29.09
N THR A 226 -0.12 -39.27 -30.27
CA THR A 226 0.81 -38.31 -30.89
C THR A 226 0.12 -36.99 -31.26
N GLU A 227 -1.09 -37.04 -31.81
CA GLU A 227 -1.87 -35.82 -32.08
C GLU A 227 -2.14 -35.02 -30.81
N LYS A 228 -2.50 -35.71 -29.73
CA LYS A 228 -2.73 -35.08 -28.41
C LYS A 228 -1.45 -34.52 -27.81
N LEU A 229 -0.36 -35.27 -27.84
CA LEU A 229 0.97 -34.80 -27.43
C LEU A 229 1.35 -33.54 -28.20
N LYS A 230 1.21 -33.52 -29.53
CA LYS A 230 1.48 -32.31 -30.33
C LYS A 230 0.64 -31.10 -29.90
N SER A 231 -0.65 -31.30 -29.60
CA SER A 231 -1.51 -30.23 -29.07
C SER A 231 -0.98 -29.70 -27.74
N VAL A 232 -0.73 -30.59 -26.77
CA VAL A 232 -0.20 -30.22 -25.45
C VAL A 232 1.13 -29.50 -25.57
N MET A 233 2.05 -30.02 -26.37
CA MET A 233 3.39 -29.46 -26.54
C MET A 233 3.35 -28.07 -27.18
N ASN A 234 2.45 -27.83 -28.15
CA ASN A 234 2.28 -26.49 -28.73
C ASN A 234 1.75 -25.48 -27.72
N GLU A 235 0.83 -25.90 -26.84
CA GLU A 235 0.26 -25.05 -25.80
C GLU A 235 1.29 -24.74 -24.70
N VAL A 236 2.03 -25.76 -24.26
CA VAL A 236 3.03 -25.70 -23.18
C VAL A 236 4.33 -25.02 -23.63
N ARG A 237 4.69 -25.04 -24.91
CA ARG A 237 5.89 -24.34 -25.45
C ARG A 237 5.92 -22.84 -25.12
N ASN A 238 4.76 -22.21 -24.91
CA ASN A 238 4.69 -20.82 -24.48
C ASN A 238 5.26 -20.57 -23.07
N LEU A 239 5.46 -21.62 -22.27
CA LEU A 239 6.08 -21.57 -20.94
C LEU A 239 7.60 -21.73 -20.99
N GLU A 240 8.17 -22.05 -22.16
CA GLU A 240 9.60 -22.24 -22.32
C GLU A 240 10.38 -20.97 -21.94
N GLY A 241 11.38 -21.14 -21.07
CA GLY A 241 12.19 -20.04 -20.55
C GLY A 241 11.50 -19.13 -19.53
N LEU A 242 10.23 -19.38 -19.17
CA LEU A 242 9.52 -18.64 -18.13
C LEU A 242 10.13 -18.87 -16.74
N ASP A 243 10.72 -20.04 -16.51
CA ASP A 243 11.40 -20.40 -15.26
C ASP A 243 12.52 -19.41 -14.87
N SER A 244 13.30 -18.98 -15.85
CA SER A 244 14.39 -18.04 -15.66
C SER A 244 13.87 -16.67 -15.23
N LYS A 245 12.68 -16.29 -15.71
CA LYS A 245 12.02 -15.02 -15.40
C LYS A 245 11.24 -15.07 -14.08
N LEU A 246 10.70 -16.24 -13.71
CA LEU A 246 10.00 -16.45 -12.44
C LEU A 246 10.88 -16.17 -11.23
N LEU A 247 12.21 -16.32 -11.35
CA LEU A 247 13.15 -15.92 -10.30
C LEU A 247 12.96 -14.44 -9.90
N LYS A 248 12.64 -13.56 -10.85
CA LYS A 248 12.41 -12.14 -10.57
C LYS A 248 11.12 -11.93 -9.78
N VAL A 249 10.05 -12.66 -10.12
CA VAL A 249 8.78 -12.65 -9.37
C VAL A 249 9.00 -13.15 -7.95
N VAL A 250 9.76 -14.25 -7.77
CA VAL A 250 10.10 -14.77 -6.44
C VAL A 250 10.81 -13.71 -5.61
N LYS A 251 11.83 -13.04 -6.15
CA LYS A 251 12.53 -11.95 -5.45
C LYS A 251 11.62 -10.79 -5.08
N GLU A 252 10.72 -10.40 -5.98
CA GLU A 252 9.73 -9.33 -5.69
C GLU A 252 8.82 -9.73 -4.52
N MET A 253 8.38 -11.00 -4.44
CA MET A 253 7.62 -11.52 -3.31
C MET A 253 8.44 -11.61 -2.02
N GLU A 254 9.70 -12.04 -2.08
CA GLU A 254 10.60 -12.07 -0.92
C GLU A 254 10.72 -10.68 -0.27
N THR A 255 10.84 -9.61 -1.08
CA THR A 255 10.90 -8.24 -0.52
C THR A 255 9.63 -7.83 0.22
N LEU A 256 8.46 -8.31 -0.22
CA LEU A 256 7.20 -8.09 0.49
C LEU A 256 7.13 -8.85 1.81
N GLU A 257 7.65 -10.08 1.84
CA GLU A 257 7.74 -10.86 3.08
C GLU A 257 8.66 -10.19 4.10
N VAL A 258 9.82 -9.68 3.65
CA VAL A 258 10.73 -8.93 4.53
C VAL A 258 10.05 -7.66 5.07
N LEU A 259 9.26 -6.95 4.27
CA LEU A 259 8.50 -5.79 4.75
C LEU A 259 7.41 -6.18 5.75
N ARG A 260 6.67 -7.27 5.49
CA ARG A 260 5.59 -7.78 6.35
C ARG A 260 6.11 -8.25 7.70
N ASP A 261 7.19 -9.03 7.69
CA ASP A 261 7.74 -9.68 8.88
C ASP A 261 8.76 -8.79 9.60
N GLY A 262 9.15 -7.67 8.98
CA GLY A 262 10.04 -6.66 9.52
C GLY A 262 9.38 -5.75 10.55
N ILE A 263 10.17 -5.22 11.48
CA ILE A 263 9.72 -4.30 12.53
C ILE A 263 9.64 -2.84 12.05
N GLN A 264 10.25 -2.54 10.91
CA GLN A 264 10.49 -1.16 10.43
C GLN A 264 9.19 -0.37 10.24
N VAL A 265 8.16 -1.00 9.68
CA VAL A 265 6.86 -0.34 9.45
C VAL A 265 6.23 0.07 10.79
N GLU A 266 6.33 -0.80 11.80
CA GLU A 266 5.78 -0.54 13.13
C GLU A 266 6.58 0.55 13.86
N GLU A 267 7.92 0.54 13.76
CA GLU A 267 8.77 1.61 14.29
C GLU A 267 8.44 2.97 13.67
N ILE A 268 8.20 3.03 12.35
CA ILE A 268 7.78 4.28 11.68
C ILE A 268 6.38 4.72 12.11
N LYS A 269 5.42 3.79 12.26
CA LYS A 269 4.08 4.13 12.77
C LYS A 269 4.16 4.75 14.16
N GLN A 270 4.91 4.12 15.07
CA GLN A 270 5.14 4.64 16.42
C GLN A 270 5.85 6.00 16.38
N ARG A 271 6.82 6.19 15.47
CA ARG A 271 7.47 7.49 15.27
C ARG A 271 6.47 8.57 14.86
N PHE A 272 5.59 8.30 13.89
CA PHE A 272 4.58 9.26 13.47
C PHE A 272 3.59 9.61 14.59
N GLN A 273 3.21 8.63 15.40
CA GLN A 273 2.33 8.86 16.56
C GLN A 273 3.02 9.76 17.60
N ASN A 274 4.25 9.45 18.01
CA ASN A 274 4.99 10.25 18.99
C ASN A 274 5.22 11.68 18.48
N LEU A 275 5.61 11.84 17.22
CA LEU A 275 5.77 13.15 16.61
C LEU A 275 4.45 13.92 16.62
N SER A 276 3.35 13.29 16.23
CA SER A 276 2.02 13.92 16.17
C SER A 276 1.56 14.43 17.53
N VAL A 277 1.80 13.68 18.61
CA VAL A 277 1.55 14.12 19.99
C VAL A 277 2.44 15.31 20.35
N SER A 278 3.73 15.22 20.03
CA SER A 278 4.72 16.26 20.35
C SER A 278 4.54 17.55 19.53
N LEU A 279 3.85 17.51 18.39
CA LEU A 279 3.54 18.71 17.59
C LEU A 279 2.74 19.75 18.38
N ASP A 280 2.01 19.37 19.43
CA ASP A 280 1.32 20.34 20.28
C ASP A 280 2.31 21.26 21.00
N PHE A 281 3.55 20.83 21.26
CA PHE A 281 4.59 21.64 21.90
C PHE A 281 4.83 22.96 21.16
N VAL A 282 4.91 22.93 19.82
CA VAL A 282 5.24 24.10 18.99
C VAL A 282 4.06 25.03 18.73
N LYS A 283 2.82 24.59 19.01
CA LYS A 283 1.60 25.37 18.76
C LYS A 283 1.41 26.49 19.77
N ASN A 284 0.90 27.62 19.30
CA ASN A 284 0.41 28.74 20.13
C ASN A 284 1.43 29.38 21.09
N SER A 285 2.73 29.23 20.84
CA SER A 285 3.81 29.79 21.66
C SER A 285 4.02 31.29 21.40
N ARG A 286 2.97 32.09 21.61
CA ARG A 286 2.94 33.55 21.40
C ARG A 286 3.25 34.27 22.70
N ILE A 287 3.88 35.44 22.58
CA ILE A 287 4.13 36.34 23.70
C ILE A 287 2.82 37.05 24.11
N SER A 288 2.56 37.11 25.42
CA SER A 288 1.54 37.98 26.01
C SER A 288 2.07 39.41 26.07
N LYS A 289 1.41 40.36 25.37
CA LYS A 289 1.86 41.75 25.34
C LYS A 289 1.89 42.39 26.74
N ASN A 290 0.88 42.09 27.57
CA ASN A 290 0.76 42.65 28.91
C ASN A 290 1.87 42.09 29.81
N ALA A 291 2.01 40.76 29.88
CA ALA A 291 3.04 40.13 30.72
C ALA A 291 4.46 40.44 30.23
N TYR A 292 4.70 40.55 28.91
CA TYR A 292 5.98 41.01 28.39
C TYR A 292 6.27 42.45 28.83
N GLY A 293 5.26 43.33 28.78
CA GLY A 293 5.36 44.74 29.16
C GLY A 293 5.82 44.97 30.61
N GLU A 294 5.49 44.05 31.52
CA GLU A 294 5.92 44.12 32.93
C GLU A 294 7.45 44.12 33.09
N TYR A 295 8.15 43.39 32.22
CA TYR A 295 9.61 43.28 32.25
C TYR A 295 10.31 44.31 31.34
N VAL A 296 9.57 45.01 30.47
CA VAL A 296 10.14 46.00 29.56
C VAL A 296 10.64 47.23 30.33
N GLY A 297 11.90 47.59 30.07
CA GLY A 297 12.57 48.71 30.73
C GLY A 297 13.40 48.31 31.95
N ILE A 298 13.50 47.02 32.28
CA ILE A 298 14.47 46.49 33.24
C ILE A 298 15.73 46.08 32.46
N ASN A 299 16.73 46.97 32.38
CA ASN A 299 17.90 46.79 31.53
C ASN A 299 18.63 45.45 31.71
N PRO A 300 18.88 44.96 32.95
CA PRO A 300 19.54 43.68 33.16
C PRO A 300 18.77 42.45 32.64
N ILE A 301 17.44 42.54 32.50
CA ILE A 301 16.57 41.43 32.06
C ILE A 301 16.43 41.42 30.52
N SER A 302 16.75 42.52 29.82
CA SER A 302 16.62 42.61 28.35
C SER A 302 17.20 41.41 27.58
N PRO A 303 18.39 40.86 27.93
CA PRO A 303 18.93 39.69 27.24
C PRO A 303 18.05 38.43 27.36
N LEU A 304 17.39 38.23 28.50
CA LEU A 304 16.43 37.13 28.70
C LEU A 304 15.18 37.34 27.83
N LEU A 305 14.64 38.57 27.80
CA LEU A 305 13.48 38.90 26.97
C LEU A 305 13.77 38.69 25.48
N ASP A 306 14.97 39.04 25.03
CA ASP A 306 15.44 38.77 23.66
C ASP A 306 15.52 37.27 23.37
N GLN A 307 16.00 36.46 24.33
CA GLN A 307 16.00 34.99 24.21
C GLN A 307 14.59 34.42 24.13
N ILE A 308 13.67 34.85 25.00
CA ILE A 308 12.26 34.41 24.99
C ILE A 308 11.59 34.82 23.67
N LYS A 309 11.87 36.03 23.18
CA LYS A 309 11.34 36.53 21.91
C LYS A 309 11.87 35.74 20.72
N ALA A 310 13.18 35.44 20.70
CA ALA A 310 13.79 34.58 19.70
C ALA A 310 13.18 33.17 19.73
N PHE A 311 13.00 32.59 20.92
CA PHE A 311 12.36 31.29 21.12
C PHE A 311 10.91 31.27 20.59
N SER A 312 10.07 32.24 20.99
CA SER A 312 8.69 32.36 20.49
C SER A 312 8.64 32.50 18.97
N SER A 313 9.52 33.33 18.39
CA SER A 313 9.62 33.49 16.94
C SER A 313 10.02 32.19 16.26
N LYS A 314 10.97 31.45 16.84
CA LYS A 314 11.42 30.16 16.30
C LYS A 314 10.33 29.11 16.34
N LEU A 315 9.60 28.98 17.46
CA LEU A 315 8.47 28.06 17.58
C LEU A 315 7.36 28.36 16.57
N LYS A 316 7.08 29.63 16.28
CA LYS A 316 6.14 30.01 15.22
C LYS A 316 6.60 29.53 13.84
N THR A 317 7.90 29.61 13.55
CA THR A 317 8.47 29.05 12.31
C THR A 317 8.34 27.53 12.29
N PHE A 318 8.61 26.87 13.42
CA PHE A 318 8.46 25.42 13.55
C PHE A 318 7.01 24.98 13.35
N GLU A 319 6.03 25.64 14.00
CA GLU A 319 4.60 25.37 13.81
C GLU A 319 4.18 25.38 12.33
N PHE A 320 4.65 26.36 11.56
CA PHE A 320 4.37 26.42 10.12
C PHE A 320 5.03 25.26 9.36
N ARG A 321 6.31 24.97 9.63
CA ARG A 321 7.04 23.92 8.91
C ARG A 321 6.53 22.52 9.27
N THR A 322 6.31 22.26 10.55
CA THR A 322 5.78 20.97 11.02
C THR A 322 4.39 20.71 10.48
N SER A 323 3.52 21.72 10.39
CA SER A 323 2.20 21.61 9.76
C SER A 323 2.27 21.22 8.28
N ARG A 324 3.29 21.70 7.56
CA ARG A 324 3.52 21.30 6.17
C ARG A 324 4.03 19.85 6.10
N ILE A 325 5.08 19.54 6.84
CA ILE A 325 5.72 18.21 6.85
C ILE A 325 4.75 17.13 7.31
N SER A 326 3.92 17.40 8.33
CA SER A 326 2.96 16.42 8.82
C SER A 326 1.92 16.04 7.76
N LYS A 327 1.50 17.01 6.93
CA LYS A 327 0.58 16.74 5.81
C LYS A 327 1.20 15.83 4.74
N GLU A 328 2.52 15.85 4.61
CA GLU A 328 3.24 14.99 3.68
C GLU A 328 3.38 13.56 4.22
N TRP A 329 3.51 13.36 5.55
CA TRP A 329 3.60 12.01 6.14
C TRP A 329 2.28 11.31 6.45
N PHE A 330 1.17 12.04 6.60
CA PHE A 330 -0.13 11.40 6.87
C PHE A 330 -0.55 10.37 5.81
N PRO A 331 -0.36 10.62 4.49
CA PRO A 331 -0.61 9.61 3.47
C PRO A 331 0.21 8.33 3.67
N LEU A 332 1.49 8.46 4.05
CA LEU A 332 2.38 7.31 4.30
C LEU A 332 1.94 6.54 5.55
N GLN A 333 1.56 7.25 6.62
CA GLN A 333 0.99 6.63 7.81
C GLN A 333 -0.26 5.82 7.47
N ASN A 334 -1.22 6.44 6.76
CA ASN A 334 -2.45 5.80 6.35
C ASN A 334 -2.18 4.60 5.42
N HIS A 335 -1.21 4.72 4.51
CA HIS A 335 -0.77 3.63 3.65
C HIS A 335 -0.33 2.41 4.46
N PHE A 336 0.53 2.59 5.48
CA PHE A 336 0.94 1.50 6.35
C PHE A 336 -0.17 0.96 7.25
N GLU A 337 -1.18 1.77 7.61
CA GLU A 337 -2.35 1.33 8.38
C GLU A 337 -3.27 0.41 7.57
N ILE A 338 -3.49 0.69 6.28
CA ILE A 338 -4.35 -0.10 5.40
C ILE A 338 -3.60 -1.20 4.63
N MET A 339 -2.27 -1.19 4.67
CA MET A 339 -1.43 -2.17 3.99
C MET A 339 -1.77 -3.58 4.49
N ASN A 340 -2.18 -4.45 3.57
CA ASN A 340 -2.51 -5.83 3.85
C ASN A 340 -1.68 -6.75 2.96
N ILE A 341 -0.67 -7.37 3.55
CA ILE A 341 0.15 -8.40 2.91
C ILE A 341 -0.34 -9.75 3.45
N PRO A 342 -0.77 -10.70 2.60
CA PRO A 342 -1.24 -12.01 3.05
C PRO A 342 -0.21 -12.71 3.93
N SER A 343 -0.70 -13.48 4.89
CA SER A 343 0.13 -14.36 5.71
C SER A 343 0.55 -15.62 4.93
N GLY A 344 1.63 -16.27 5.36
CA GLY A 344 2.19 -17.44 4.70
C GLY A 344 3.30 -17.12 3.69
N ASN A 345 3.75 -18.14 2.95
CA ASN A 345 4.84 -18.01 1.99
C ASN A 345 4.32 -17.55 0.61
N LEU A 346 4.61 -16.30 0.26
CA LEU A 346 4.24 -15.67 -1.01
C LEU A 346 5.08 -16.22 -2.18
N THR A 347 6.28 -16.73 -1.91
CA THR A 347 7.22 -17.24 -2.92
C THR A 347 6.94 -18.69 -3.32
N GLU A 348 6.32 -19.47 -2.43
CA GLU A 348 6.14 -20.92 -2.57
C GLU A 348 5.42 -21.28 -3.87
N LYS A 349 4.33 -20.57 -4.17
CA LYS A 349 3.51 -20.80 -5.38
C LYS A 349 4.32 -20.64 -6.66
N PHE A 350 5.09 -19.55 -6.76
CA PHE A 350 5.91 -19.26 -7.92
C PHE A 350 7.14 -20.18 -8.01
N SER A 351 7.70 -20.57 -6.86
CA SER A 351 8.82 -21.50 -6.79
C SER A 351 8.44 -22.92 -7.22
N ASN A 352 7.28 -23.41 -6.76
CA ASN A 352 6.76 -24.71 -7.16
C ASN A 352 6.41 -24.72 -8.65
N PHE A 353 5.78 -23.65 -9.16
CA PHE A 353 5.49 -23.52 -10.59
C PHE A 353 6.78 -23.49 -11.44
N LYS A 354 7.79 -22.75 -10.99
CA LYS A 354 9.12 -22.74 -11.61
C LYS A 354 9.72 -24.15 -11.66
N GLN A 355 9.68 -24.90 -10.56
CA GLN A 355 10.21 -26.28 -10.53
C GLN A 355 9.51 -27.19 -11.54
N CYS A 356 8.19 -27.09 -11.69
CA CYS A 356 7.46 -27.86 -12.69
C CYS A 356 7.92 -27.53 -14.12
N ILE A 357 8.11 -26.26 -14.45
CA ILE A 357 8.58 -25.81 -15.77
C ILE A 357 10.02 -26.27 -16.03
N GLN A 358 10.92 -26.12 -15.05
CA GLN A 358 12.35 -26.43 -15.21
C GLN A 358 12.63 -27.91 -15.49
N ASN A 359 11.80 -28.78 -14.93
CA ASN A 359 11.97 -30.23 -15.08
C ASN A 359 11.29 -30.78 -16.33
N PHE A 360 10.66 -29.93 -17.15
CA PHE A 360 9.96 -30.34 -18.34
C PHE A 360 10.80 -30.17 -19.61
N ASP A 361 10.78 -31.18 -20.47
CA ASP A 361 11.37 -31.10 -21.81
C ASP A 361 10.33 -30.58 -22.80
N PHE A 362 10.53 -29.36 -23.30
CA PHE A 362 9.65 -28.69 -24.27
C PHE A 362 9.84 -29.16 -25.72
N HIS A 363 10.79 -30.07 -25.98
CA HIS A 363 11.15 -30.52 -27.33
C HIS A 363 10.78 -31.99 -27.53
N PRO A 364 9.52 -32.31 -27.88
CA PRO A 364 9.14 -33.69 -28.16
C PRO A 364 9.86 -34.16 -29.43
N THR A 365 10.16 -35.45 -29.52
CA THR A 365 10.98 -35.95 -30.62
C THR A 365 10.20 -35.92 -31.95
N GLU A 366 10.70 -35.24 -32.99
CA GLU A 366 10.03 -35.05 -34.30
C GLU A 366 9.94 -36.33 -35.18
N ILE A 367 10.05 -37.52 -34.61
CA ILE A 367 10.26 -38.77 -35.36
C ILE A 367 8.98 -39.32 -36.03
N TYR A 368 7.81 -38.73 -35.77
CA TYR A 368 6.53 -39.36 -36.15
C TYR A 368 6.00 -39.05 -37.57
N ALA A 369 6.40 -37.94 -38.20
CA ALA A 369 5.74 -37.48 -39.44
C ALA A 369 5.85 -38.50 -40.59
N GLY A 370 7.04 -39.08 -40.81
CA GLY A 370 7.25 -40.09 -41.85
C GLY A 370 6.66 -41.47 -41.53
N PHE A 371 6.40 -41.77 -40.25
CA PHE A 371 5.79 -43.02 -39.82
C PHE A 371 4.27 -43.02 -40.07
N ASP A 372 3.60 -41.93 -39.71
CA ASP A 372 2.14 -41.81 -39.81
C ASP A 372 1.65 -41.85 -41.26
N GLU A 373 2.40 -41.21 -42.16
CA GLU A 373 2.10 -41.16 -43.59
C GLU A 373 2.17 -42.57 -44.21
N LYS A 374 3.29 -43.29 -43.99
CA LYS A 374 3.48 -44.65 -44.52
C LYS A 374 2.48 -45.63 -43.92
N TRP A 375 2.21 -45.55 -42.62
CA TRP A 375 1.23 -46.41 -41.97
C TRP A 375 -0.19 -46.16 -42.48
N SER A 376 -0.57 -44.89 -42.71
CA SER A 376 -1.87 -44.54 -43.30
C SER A 376 -2.03 -45.10 -44.72
N GLN A 377 -0.95 -45.04 -45.53
CA GLN A 377 -0.95 -45.65 -46.86
C GLN A 377 -1.11 -47.18 -46.79
N ILE A 378 -0.43 -47.86 -45.86
CA ILE A 378 -0.58 -49.30 -45.63
C ILE A 378 -2.02 -49.65 -45.26
N LEU A 379 -2.66 -48.91 -44.35
CA LEU A 379 -4.05 -49.16 -43.94
C LEU A 379 -5.04 -48.99 -45.09
N SER A 380 -4.80 -48.02 -45.99
CA SER A 380 -5.62 -47.82 -47.19
C SER A 380 -5.52 -49.01 -48.14
N LEU A 381 -4.29 -49.47 -48.42
CA LEU A 381 -4.06 -50.62 -49.31
C LEU A 381 -4.57 -51.93 -48.68
N ASP A 382 -4.41 -52.12 -47.37
CA ASP A 382 -4.95 -53.27 -46.65
C ASP A 382 -6.47 -53.35 -46.76
N LEU A 383 -7.17 -52.21 -46.66
CA LEU A 383 -8.62 -52.16 -46.83
C LEU A 383 -9.04 -52.62 -48.23
N GLU A 384 -8.30 -52.23 -49.27
CA GLU A 384 -8.56 -52.69 -50.63
C GLU A 384 -8.36 -54.20 -50.75
N ILE A 385 -7.29 -54.74 -50.15
CA ILE A 385 -7.02 -56.18 -50.11
C ILE A 385 -8.13 -56.94 -49.37
N GLN A 386 -8.60 -56.44 -48.20
CA GLN A 386 -9.71 -57.04 -47.46
C GLN A 386 -11.01 -57.05 -48.27
N ASN A 387 -11.29 -55.97 -48.99
CA ASN A 387 -12.48 -55.88 -49.84
C ASN A 387 -12.43 -56.89 -50.99
N GLU A 388 -11.27 -57.09 -51.62
CA GLU A 388 -11.09 -58.11 -52.65
C GLU A 388 -11.20 -59.53 -52.07
N ALA A 389 -10.61 -59.79 -50.91
CA ALA A 389 -10.75 -61.07 -50.22
C ALA A 389 -12.22 -61.38 -49.87
N LYS A 390 -12.97 -60.39 -49.38
CA LYS A 390 -14.41 -60.53 -49.10
C LYS A 390 -15.19 -60.92 -50.35
N ARG A 391 -14.91 -60.27 -51.49
CA ARG A 391 -15.53 -60.61 -52.78
C ARG A 391 -15.19 -62.03 -53.24
N MET A 392 -13.93 -62.47 -53.05
CA MET A 392 -13.55 -63.85 -53.35
C MET A 392 -14.30 -64.86 -52.51
N LYS A 393 -14.50 -64.56 -51.22
CA LYS A 393 -15.28 -65.41 -50.31
C LYS A 393 -16.75 -65.51 -50.72
N GLU A 394 -17.38 -64.37 -51.01
CA GLU A 394 -18.76 -64.34 -51.51
C GLU A 394 -18.92 -65.21 -52.76
N VAL A 395 -17.95 -65.16 -53.66
CA VAL A 395 -18.01 -65.88 -54.94
C VAL A 395 -17.71 -67.35 -54.78
N GLN A 396 -16.81 -67.70 -53.88
CA GLN A 396 -16.56 -69.07 -53.48
C GLN A 396 -17.83 -69.72 -52.92
N GLU A 397 -18.54 -69.02 -52.03
CA GLU A 397 -19.81 -69.49 -51.45
C GLU A 397 -20.93 -69.59 -52.50
N ILE A 398 -21.11 -68.55 -53.33
CA ILE A 398 -22.16 -68.53 -54.37
C ILE A 398 -21.88 -69.60 -55.45
N ALA A 399 -20.64 -69.73 -55.92
CA ALA A 399 -20.28 -70.71 -56.94
C ALA A 399 -20.39 -72.15 -56.42
N ASP A 400 -19.99 -72.41 -55.17
CA ASP A 400 -20.15 -73.74 -54.54
C ASP A 400 -21.63 -74.13 -54.42
N ASN A 401 -22.47 -73.22 -53.92
CA ASN A 401 -23.91 -73.42 -53.81
C ASN A 401 -24.56 -73.63 -55.18
N MET A 402 -24.15 -72.84 -56.18
CA MET A 402 -24.64 -72.96 -57.55
C MET A 402 -24.20 -74.29 -58.17
N TYR A 403 -22.95 -74.70 -57.99
CA TYR A 403 -22.45 -75.98 -58.47
C TYR A 403 -23.20 -77.17 -57.85
N LYS A 404 -23.43 -77.15 -56.53
CA LYS A 404 -24.24 -78.17 -55.82
C LYS A 404 -25.69 -78.20 -56.34
N THR A 405 -26.28 -77.04 -56.59
CA THR A 405 -27.64 -76.93 -57.12
C THR A 405 -27.73 -77.48 -58.54
N LEU A 406 -26.77 -77.14 -59.40
CA LEU A 406 -26.72 -77.59 -60.79
C LEU A 406 -26.44 -79.10 -60.87
N THR A 407 -25.53 -79.63 -60.06
CA THR A 407 -25.26 -81.08 -60.02
C THR A 407 -26.45 -81.89 -59.50
N ALA A 408 -27.26 -81.33 -58.58
CA ALA A 408 -28.47 -81.97 -58.09
C ALA A 408 -29.64 -81.91 -59.09
N LYS A 409 -29.82 -80.79 -59.80
CA LYS A 409 -30.95 -80.57 -60.72
C LYS A 409 -30.68 -81.03 -62.16
N CYS A 410 -29.41 -81.21 -62.52
CA CYS A 410 -28.96 -81.45 -63.90
C CYS A 410 -28.02 -82.67 -64.02
N PRO A 411 -28.39 -83.85 -63.49
CA PRO A 411 -27.48 -85.00 -63.44
C PRO A 411 -27.17 -85.62 -64.81
N GLU A 412 -28.07 -85.49 -65.79
CA GLU A 412 -27.97 -86.16 -67.10
C GLU A 412 -28.12 -85.22 -68.31
N LEU A 413 -27.48 -85.58 -69.43
CA LEU A 413 -27.45 -84.83 -70.70
C LEU A 413 -28.82 -84.32 -71.21
N PRO A 414 -29.94 -85.08 -71.10
CA PRO A 414 -31.25 -84.61 -71.55
C PRO A 414 -31.83 -83.44 -70.71
N GLN A 415 -31.45 -83.36 -69.44
CA GLN A 415 -32.01 -82.42 -68.45
C GLN A 415 -31.19 -81.12 -68.35
N MET A 416 -30.04 -81.04 -69.02
CA MET A 416 -29.14 -79.88 -68.97
C MET A 416 -29.77 -78.58 -69.53
N LYS A 417 -30.73 -78.67 -70.45
CA LYS A 417 -31.40 -77.49 -71.02
C LYS A 417 -32.15 -76.67 -69.96
N ASP A 418 -32.67 -77.32 -68.92
CA ASP A 418 -33.45 -76.67 -67.86
C ASP A 418 -32.57 -75.87 -66.88
N CYS A 419 -31.24 -75.97 -67.04
CA CYS A 419 -30.25 -75.37 -66.16
C CYS A 419 -29.67 -74.07 -66.71
N VAL A 420 -29.94 -73.77 -67.99
CA VAL A 420 -29.56 -72.52 -68.65
C VAL A 420 -30.06 -71.30 -67.87
N PRO A 421 -31.33 -71.22 -67.40
CA PRO A 421 -31.80 -70.06 -66.63
C PRO A 421 -31.05 -69.85 -65.31
N LEU A 422 -30.69 -70.94 -64.61
CA LEU A 422 -29.95 -70.88 -63.34
C LEU A 422 -28.51 -70.38 -63.55
N ILE A 423 -27.85 -70.83 -64.61
CA ILE A 423 -26.50 -70.35 -64.94
C ILE A 423 -26.55 -68.89 -65.42
N GLN A 424 -27.57 -68.51 -66.19
CA GLN A 424 -27.77 -67.11 -66.59
C GLN A 424 -28.05 -66.19 -65.39
N GLN A 425 -28.83 -66.65 -64.41
CA GLN A 425 -29.04 -65.95 -63.16
C GLN A 425 -27.73 -65.77 -62.39
N PHE A 426 -26.94 -66.84 -62.21
CA PHE A 426 -25.61 -66.77 -61.60
C PHE A 426 -24.71 -65.73 -62.29
N LEU A 427 -24.67 -65.72 -63.63
CA LEU A 427 -23.90 -64.74 -64.38
C LEU A 427 -24.41 -63.31 -64.11
N ASN A 428 -25.71 -63.06 -64.19
CA ASN A 428 -26.29 -61.73 -64.00
C ASN A 428 -26.07 -61.18 -62.57
N GLU A 429 -26.12 -62.04 -61.56
CA GLU A 429 -25.90 -61.66 -60.16
C GLU A 429 -24.42 -61.43 -59.84
N ASN A 430 -23.49 -61.98 -60.64
CA ASN A 430 -22.04 -61.93 -60.39
C ASN A 430 -21.26 -61.13 -61.46
N THR A 431 -21.89 -60.09 -62.04
CA THR A 431 -21.29 -59.24 -63.09
C THR A 431 -20.02 -58.50 -62.67
N TYR A 432 -19.72 -58.43 -61.37
CA TYR A 432 -18.45 -57.91 -60.87
C TYR A 432 -17.25 -58.58 -61.56
N TRP A 433 -17.24 -59.91 -61.75
CA TRP A 433 -16.10 -60.59 -62.37
C TRP A 433 -15.94 -60.31 -63.86
N ARG A 434 -17.05 -60.01 -64.55
CA ARG A 434 -17.03 -59.49 -65.92
C ARG A 434 -16.37 -58.12 -65.98
N ASN A 435 -16.77 -57.23 -65.07
CA ASN A 435 -16.23 -55.87 -65.00
C ASN A 435 -14.79 -55.85 -64.47
N ALA A 436 -14.44 -56.79 -63.59
CA ALA A 436 -13.09 -57.01 -63.09
C ALA A 436 -12.19 -57.52 -64.22
N SER A 437 -12.67 -58.39 -65.11
CA SER A 437 -11.95 -58.82 -66.34
C SER A 437 -11.44 -57.60 -67.15
N ASN A 438 -12.30 -56.58 -67.33
CA ASN A 438 -11.95 -55.33 -68.01
C ASN A 438 -10.97 -54.44 -67.19
N LYS A 439 -11.06 -54.44 -65.86
CA LYS A 439 -10.09 -53.74 -64.98
C LYS A 439 -8.75 -54.48 -64.87
N HIS A 440 -8.73 -55.80 -64.95
CA HIS A 440 -7.52 -56.62 -64.88
C HIS A 440 -6.66 -56.58 -66.15
N HIS A 441 -7.16 -55.93 -67.22
CA HIS A 441 -6.34 -55.52 -68.35
C HIS A 441 -5.45 -54.31 -68.01
N ASN A 442 -5.70 -53.60 -66.89
CA ASN A 442 -4.78 -52.64 -66.30
C ASN A 442 -3.80 -53.40 -65.40
N ARG A 443 -2.95 -54.23 -65.99
CA ARG A 443 -1.79 -54.72 -65.27
C ARG A 443 -0.81 -53.57 -65.11
N LEU A 444 -0.25 -53.44 -63.92
CA LEU A 444 0.68 -52.36 -63.62
C LEU A 444 2.07 -52.95 -63.41
N PRO A 445 3.11 -52.36 -64.00
CA PRO A 445 4.47 -52.69 -63.62
C PRO A 445 4.70 -52.22 -62.19
N HIS A 446 5.24 -53.11 -61.37
CA HIS A 446 5.60 -52.77 -60.01
C HIS A 446 7.07 -52.33 -59.98
N PRO A 447 7.47 -51.26 -59.26
CA PRO A 447 8.85 -50.77 -59.26
C PRO A 447 9.90 -51.84 -58.91
N ARG A 448 9.54 -52.79 -58.04
CA ARG A 448 10.38 -53.94 -57.64
C ARG A 448 10.61 -54.96 -58.78
N TYR A 449 9.69 -55.05 -59.73
CA TYR A 449 9.71 -56.00 -60.86
C TYR A 449 9.23 -55.28 -62.13
N PRO A 450 10.05 -54.39 -62.71
CA PRO A 450 9.62 -53.48 -63.77
C PRO A 450 9.29 -54.17 -65.09
N ASP A 451 9.84 -55.37 -65.31
CA ASP A 451 9.63 -56.19 -66.50
C ASP A 451 8.36 -57.05 -66.42
N GLU A 452 7.60 -56.92 -65.32
CA GLU A 452 6.47 -57.77 -65.02
C GLU A 452 5.22 -56.99 -64.64
N GLU A 453 4.09 -57.57 -65.02
CA GLU A 453 2.79 -56.92 -64.97
C GLU A 453 1.87 -57.67 -64.01
N PHE A 454 1.49 -57.02 -62.91
CA PHE A 454 0.69 -57.66 -61.86
C PHE A 454 -0.78 -57.23 -61.88
N SER A 455 -1.65 -58.11 -61.38
CA SER A 455 -3.02 -57.73 -61.05
C SER A 455 -3.05 -56.67 -59.93
N THR A 456 -4.10 -55.84 -59.87
CA THR A 456 -4.26 -54.82 -58.82
C THR A 456 -4.13 -55.37 -57.40
N LEU A 457 -4.68 -56.56 -57.13
CA LEU A 457 -4.54 -57.21 -55.82
C LEU A 457 -3.06 -57.49 -55.47
N VAL A 458 -2.30 -58.04 -56.42
CA VAL A 458 -0.89 -58.36 -56.20
C VAL A 458 -0.04 -57.11 -56.14
N TYR A 459 -0.35 -56.10 -56.95
CA TYR A 459 0.29 -54.78 -56.88
C TYR A 459 0.12 -54.16 -55.49
N ASN A 460 -1.10 -54.14 -54.93
CA ASN A 460 -1.36 -53.61 -53.60
C ASN A 460 -0.62 -54.39 -52.51
N ILE A 461 -0.57 -55.73 -52.62
CA ILE A 461 0.18 -56.59 -51.69
C ILE A 461 1.68 -56.24 -51.72
N LEU A 462 2.27 -56.12 -52.91
CA LEU A 462 3.69 -55.76 -53.07
C LEU A 462 3.99 -54.36 -52.55
N GLN A 463 3.08 -53.40 -52.78
CA GLN A 463 3.21 -52.04 -52.29
C GLN A 463 3.14 -51.95 -50.76
N VAL A 464 2.22 -52.69 -50.12
CA VAL A 464 2.18 -52.82 -48.65
C VAL A 464 3.52 -53.32 -48.13
N GLN A 465 4.16 -54.28 -48.80
CA GLN A 465 5.45 -54.78 -48.37
C GLN A 465 6.60 -53.82 -48.60
N ASP A 466 6.63 -53.10 -49.72
CA ASP A 466 7.64 -52.05 -49.94
C ASP A 466 7.55 -51.02 -48.82
N LEU A 467 6.35 -50.54 -48.51
CA LEU A 467 6.11 -49.59 -47.43
C LEU A 467 6.55 -50.16 -46.07
N LEU A 468 6.23 -51.42 -45.77
CA LEU A 468 6.67 -52.07 -44.52
C LEU A 468 8.19 -52.25 -44.43
N LYS A 469 8.88 -52.53 -45.54
CA LYS A 469 10.34 -52.61 -45.59
C LYS A 469 10.98 -51.24 -45.40
N GLU A 470 10.47 -50.23 -46.10
CA GLU A 470 10.92 -48.85 -45.99
C GLU A 470 10.66 -48.23 -44.61
N MET A 471 9.69 -48.75 -43.86
CA MET A 471 9.42 -48.31 -42.50
C MET A 471 10.42 -48.83 -41.47
N HIS A 472 11.18 -49.90 -41.79
CA HIS A 472 12.05 -50.62 -40.85
C HIS A 472 11.35 -50.92 -39.50
N LEU A 473 10.73 -52.09 -39.34
CA LEU A 473 9.87 -52.39 -38.19
C LEU A 473 10.57 -52.28 -36.81
N ASP A 474 11.89 -52.41 -36.75
CA ASP A 474 12.68 -52.09 -35.55
C ASP A 474 12.63 -50.59 -35.19
N ASP A 475 12.68 -49.73 -36.19
CA ASP A 475 12.56 -48.28 -36.01
C ASP A 475 11.13 -47.91 -35.59
N ALA A 476 10.11 -48.59 -36.12
CA ALA A 476 8.72 -48.44 -35.66
C ALA A 476 8.57 -48.74 -34.15
N SER A 477 9.21 -49.81 -33.66
CA SER A 477 9.22 -50.14 -32.24
C SER A 477 9.88 -49.04 -31.39
N LYS A 478 11.01 -48.49 -31.87
CA LYS A 478 11.68 -47.35 -31.22
C LYS A 478 10.81 -46.10 -31.20
N VAL A 479 10.15 -45.76 -32.31
CA VAL A 479 9.23 -44.61 -32.41
C VAL A 479 8.12 -44.73 -31.38
N ILE A 480 7.48 -45.91 -31.28
CA ILE A 480 6.40 -46.13 -30.32
C ILE A 480 6.91 -46.10 -28.88
N GLY A 481 8.11 -46.64 -28.61
CA GLY A 481 8.77 -46.51 -27.32
C GLY A 481 9.06 -45.06 -26.93
N GLN A 482 9.50 -44.24 -27.88
CA GLN A 482 9.70 -42.80 -27.67
C GLN A 482 8.38 -42.07 -27.37
N ILE A 483 7.30 -42.35 -28.11
CA ILE A 483 5.96 -41.80 -27.82
C ILE A 483 5.53 -42.14 -26.39
N SER A 484 5.83 -43.36 -25.92
CA SER A 484 5.55 -43.76 -24.55
C SER A 484 6.31 -42.93 -23.53
N ASN A 485 7.61 -42.69 -23.76
CA ASN A 485 8.44 -41.87 -22.87
C ASN A 485 7.98 -40.40 -22.87
N ASP A 486 7.72 -39.82 -24.05
CA ASP A 486 7.22 -38.45 -24.18
C ASP A 486 5.85 -38.30 -23.49
N SER A 487 4.99 -39.31 -23.58
CA SER A 487 3.71 -39.38 -22.86
C SER A 487 3.89 -39.44 -21.34
N ILE A 488 4.85 -40.21 -20.82
CA ILE A 488 5.18 -40.25 -19.39
C ILE A 488 5.69 -38.89 -18.91
N ASN A 489 6.59 -38.24 -19.67
CA ASN A 489 7.13 -36.93 -19.35
C ASN A 489 6.02 -35.86 -19.30
N ALA A 490 5.15 -35.84 -20.31
CA ALA A 490 3.97 -34.96 -20.34
C ALA A 490 3.05 -35.22 -19.13
N LYS A 491 2.83 -36.49 -18.78
CA LYS A 491 2.01 -36.87 -17.62
C LYS A 491 2.60 -36.37 -16.30
N GLN A 492 3.89 -36.56 -16.09
CA GLN A 492 4.58 -36.07 -14.88
C GLN A 492 4.50 -34.55 -14.76
N PHE A 493 4.65 -33.82 -15.87
CA PHE A 493 4.50 -32.38 -15.89
C PHE A 493 3.09 -31.92 -15.53
N LEU A 494 2.07 -32.54 -16.12
CA LEU A 494 0.67 -32.26 -15.80
C LEU A 494 0.31 -32.58 -14.35
N GLU A 495 0.88 -33.66 -13.79
CA GLU A 495 0.73 -34.02 -12.38
C GLU A 495 1.38 -32.98 -11.46
N CYS A 496 2.62 -32.56 -11.76
CA CYS A 496 3.31 -31.50 -11.03
C CYS A 496 2.45 -30.24 -10.95
N CYS A 497 1.90 -29.80 -12.08
CA CYS A 497 1.14 -28.56 -12.13
C CYS A 497 -0.27 -28.68 -11.53
N SER A 498 -0.90 -29.86 -11.62
CA SER A 498 -2.18 -30.12 -10.96
C SER A 498 -2.06 -30.08 -9.42
N ASN A 499 -0.89 -30.44 -8.89
CA ASN A 499 -0.61 -30.47 -7.46
C ASN A 499 -0.21 -29.10 -6.88
N LEU A 500 -0.16 -28.04 -7.68
CA LEU A 500 0.19 -26.70 -7.21
C LEU A 500 -0.87 -26.08 -6.28
N GLU A 501 -2.08 -26.67 -6.20
CA GLU A 501 -3.22 -26.22 -5.39
C GLU A 501 -3.51 -24.71 -5.48
N THR A 502 -3.07 -24.07 -6.57
CA THR A 502 -3.08 -22.61 -6.75
C THR A 502 -3.85 -22.28 -8.00
N LYS A 503 -4.85 -21.42 -7.87
CA LYS A 503 -5.62 -20.96 -9.02
C LYS A 503 -4.94 -19.80 -9.73
N ALA A 504 -5.25 -19.62 -11.01
CA ALA A 504 -4.79 -18.47 -11.79
C ALA A 504 -5.23 -17.15 -11.14
N SER A 505 -6.44 -17.11 -10.56
CA SER A 505 -6.95 -15.97 -9.78
C SER A 505 -6.03 -15.60 -8.62
N ASP A 506 -5.54 -16.60 -7.87
CA ASP A 506 -4.69 -16.37 -6.70
C ASP A 506 -3.33 -15.82 -7.12
N SER A 507 -2.77 -16.35 -8.21
CA SER A 507 -1.51 -15.87 -8.77
C SER A 507 -1.62 -14.41 -9.22
N LYS A 508 -2.75 -14.03 -9.82
CA LYS A 508 -3.01 -12.67 -10.29
C LYS A 508 -3.06 -11.67 -9.14
N GLU A 509 -3.74 -12.02 -8.06
CA GLU A 509 -3.80 -11.17 -6.85
C GLU A 509 -2.43 -10.94 -6.24
N LEU A 510 -1.59 -11.98 -6.22
CA LEU A 510 -0.20 -11.86 -5.75
C LEU A 510 0.65 -10.98 -6.68
N LEU A 511 0.54 -11.13 -8.00
CA LEU A 511 1.34 -10.36 -8.97
C LEU A 511 1.06 -8.85 -8.96
N VAL A 512 -0.15 -8.43 -8.53
CA VAL A 512 -0.49 -7.00 -8.37
C VAL A 512 -0.14 -6.42 -7.00
N LEU A 513 0.15 -7.29 -6.02
CA LEU A 513 0.41 -6.88 -4.64
C LEU A 513 1.62 -5.95 -4.49
N PRO A 514 2.79 -6.18 -5.15
CA PRO A 514 3.94 -5.28 -5.05
C PRO A 514 3.61 -3.83 -5.41
N GLY A 515 2.87 -3.65 -6.52
CA GLY A 515 2.47 -2.31 -6.97
C GLY A 515 1.47 -1.61 -6.03
N LYS A 516 0.73 -2.36 -5.21
CA LYS A 516 -0.11 -1.79 -4.16
C LYS A 516 0.69 -1.46 -2.91
N VAL A 517 1.60 -2.33 -2.49
CA VAL A 517 2.37 -2.20 -1.24
C VAL A 517 3.44 -1.13 -1.35
N TRP A 518 4.14 -1.03 -2.48
CA TRP A 518 5.22 -0.06 -2.68
C TRP A 518 4.72 1.29 -3.24
N ASN A 519 3.41 1.53 -3.24
CA ASN A 519 2.81 2.76 -3.74
C ASN A 519 2.89 3.94 -2.75
N PHE A 520 4.11 4.32 -2.37
CA PHE A 520 4.36 5.48 -1.52
C PHE A 520 5.69 6.15 -1.87
N ASP A 521 5.85 7.41 -1.46
CA ASP A 521 7.11 8.15 -1.58
C ASP A 521 7.88 8.12 -0.25
N PRO A 522 9.01 7.40 -0.16
CA PRO A 522 9.76 7.32 1.08
C PRO A 522 10.50 8.63 1.44
N LYS A 523 10.63 9.60 0.51
CA LYS A 523 11.27 10.91 0.80
C LYS A 523 10.55 11.71 1.88
N VAL A 524 9.27 11.44 2.06
CA VAL A 524 8.45 11.98 3.15
C VAL A 524 9.08 11.73 4.54
N LEU A 525 9.84 10.65 4.69
CA LEU A 525 10.54 10.33 5.93
C LEU A 525 11.67 11.33 6.23
N GLU A 526 12.26 11.99 5.23
CA GLU A 526 13.27 13.04 5.44
C GLU A 526 12.69 14.22 6.24
N GLY A 527 11.40 14.52 6.05
CA GLY A 527 10.70 15.53 6.83
C GLY A 527 10.68 15.21 8.32
N THR A 528 10.59 13.93 8.71
CA THR A 528 10.61 13.52 10.13
C THR A 528 11.93 13.89 10.80
N VAL A 529 13.04 13.73 10.09
CA VAL A 529 14.38 14.12 10.56
C VAL A 529 14.44 15.63 10.79
N GLU A 530 13.84 16.42 9.90
CA GLU A 530 13.76 17.88 10.07
C GLU A 530 12.99 18.23 11.35
N VAL A 531 11.84 17.60 11.60
CA VAL A 531 11.02 17.86 12.80
C VAL A 531 11.77 17.50 14.09
N ILE A 532 12.45 16.36 14.14
CA ILE A 532 13.28 15.98 15.30
C ILE A 532 14.40 17.00 15.50
N GLY A 533 15.03 17.46 14.41
CA GLY A 533 16.02 18.55 14.46
C GLY A 533 15.46 19.84 15.06
N MET A 534 14.21 20.21 14.72
CA MET A 534 13.53 21.36 15.32
C MET A 534 13.29 21.17 16.83
N PHE A 535 12.86 19.98 17.26
CA PHE A 535 12.68 19.67 18.68
C PHE A 535 13.99 19.73 19.46
N LYS A 536 15.09 19.23 18.90
CA LYS A 536 16.43 19.40 19.48
C LYS A 536 16.85 20.86 19.61
N GLU A 537 16.59 21.67 18.59
CA GLU A 537 16.89 23.10 18.62
C GLU A 537 16.04 23.81 19.69
N ALA A 538 14.73 23.51 19.77
CA ALA A 538 13.84 24.05 20.78
C ALA A 538 14.30 23.69 22.20
N HIS A 539 14.71 22.43 22.43
CA HIS A 539 15.25 22.00 23.72
C HIS A 539 16.49 22.79 24.11
N LYS A 540 17.42 23.01 23.17
CA LYS A 540 18.63 23.81 23.41
C LYS A 540 18.30 25.26 23.79
N MET A 541 17.28 25.87 23.17
CA MET A 541 16.83 27.21 23.53
C MET A 541 16.21 27.26 24.92
N VAL A 542 15.38 26.27 25.27
CA VAL A 542 14.81 26.13 26.63
C VAL A 542 15.92 25.99 27.68
N GLU A 543 16.92 25.16 27.43
CA GLU A 543 18.08 25.02 28.31
C GLU A 543 18.90 26.31 28.43
N GLY A 544 18.99 27.11 27.36
CA GLY A 544 19.58 28.44 27.40
C GLY A 544 18.83 29.39 28.32
N ILE A 545 17.49 29.41 28.23
CA ILE A 545 16.61 30.21 29.10
C ILE A 545 16.71 29.77 30.56
N LYS A 546 16.70 28.46 30.84
CA LYS A 546 16.85 27.91 32.19
C LYS A 546 18.19 28.26 32.83
N LYS A 547 19.27 28.26 32.04
CA LYS A 547 20.64 28.57 32.51
C LYS A 547 20.91 30.06 32.64
N TRP A 548 20.06 30.91 32.07
CA TRP A 548 20.23 32.36 32.15
C TRP A 548 20.13 32.83 33.61
N LYS A 549 21.08 33.68 34.00
CA LYS A 549 21.12 34.33 35.31
C LYS A 549 21.42 35.81 35.09
N ILE A 550 20.75 36.65 35.86
CA ILE A 550 21.05 38.08 35.94
C ILE A 550 22.37 38.29 36.70
N ALA A 551 23.13 39.32 36.32
CA ALA A 551 24.28 39.74 37.11
C ALA A 551 23.79 40.39 38.42
N SER A 552 24.47 40.11 39.53
CA SER A 552 24.17 40.74 40.83
C SER A 552 24.24 42.26 40.71
N ASN A 553 23.19 42.96 41.12
CA ASN A 553 23.14 44.41 41.17
C ASN A 553 23.22 44.86 42.65
N PRO A 554 24.38 45.39 43.11
CA PRO A 554 24.57 45.80 44.51
C PRO A 554 23.60 46.88 44.97
N GLU A 555 23.08 47.70 44.04
CA GLU A 555 22.17 48.80 44.38
C GLU A 555 20.78 48.32 44.84
N ILE A 556 20.43 47.06 44.61
CA ILE A 556 19.13 46.48 45.01
C ILE A 556 19.29 45.35 46.03
N GLU A 557 20.51 45.12 46.53
CA GLU A 557 20.81 44.05 47.48
C GLU A 557 20.05 44.19 48.80
N ASN A 558 19.87 45.42 49.25
CA ASN A 558 19.09 45.76 50.44
C ASN A 558 17.71 46.34 50.08
N PHE A 559 17.11 45.90 48.97
CA PHE A 559 15.78 46.38 48.60
C PHE A 559 14.76 45.94 49.68
N PRO A 560 14.02 46.89 50.31
CA PRO A 560 13.28 46.62 51.54
C PRO A 560 11.87 46.08 51.29
N LEU A 561 11.44 45.98 50.02
CA LEU A 561 10.10 45.59 49.65
C LEU A 561 10.08 44.19 49.04
N ASP A 562 9.02 43.44 49.31
CA ASP A 562 8.78 42.13 48.72
C ASP A 562 7.53 42.09 47.82
N GLY A 563 7.20 40.91 47.31
CA GLY A 563 6.02 40.72 46.45
C GLY A 563 4.68 41.04 47.14
N GLU A 564 4.58 40.93 48.48
CA GLU A 564 3.38 41.32 49.21
C GLU A 564 3.26 42.84 49.33
N ASP A 565 4.38 43.53 49.53
CA ASP A 565 4.44 45.00 49.51
C ASP A 565 4.02 45.55 48.12
N VAL A 566 4.53 44.97 47.02
CA VAL A 566 4.15 45.34 45.65
C VAL A 566 2.65 45.11 45.41
N ARG A 567 2.10 43.99 45.88
CA ARG A 567 0.67 43.69 45.79
C ARG A 567 -0.16 44.69 46.60
N ALA A 568 0.29 45.08 47.79
CA ALA A 568 -0.40 46.06 48.62
C ALA A 568 -0.54 47.42 47.91
N VAL A 569 0.51 47.87 47.21
CA VAL A 569 0.44 49.11 46.40
C VAL A 569 -0.54 48.96 45.24
N SER A 570 -0.54 47.83 44.52
CA SER A 570 -1.50 47.59 43.42
C SER A 570 -2.95 47.57 43.92
N GLU A 571 -3.22 46.88 45.02
CA GLU A 571 -4.56 46.82 45.62
C GLU A 571 -5.01 48.20 46.11
N GLY A 572 -4.12 48.97 46.73
CA GLY A 572 -4.40 50.36 47.12
C GLY A 572 -4.66 51.27 45.92
N MET A 573 -3.93 51.11 44.81
CA MET A 573 -4.19 51.86 43.58
C MET A 573 -5.57 51.58 42.99
N ASN A 574 -5.99 50.32 42.96
CA ASN A 574 -7.33 49.95 42.48
C ASN A 574 -8.43 50.62 43.32
N VAL A 575 -8.23 50.69 44.63
CA VAL A 575 -9.12 51.41 45.54
C VAL A 575 -9.12 52.91 45.23
N LEU A 576 -7.94 53.54 45.12
CA LEU A 576 -7.83 54.96 44.78
C LEU A 576 -8.50 55.29 43.45
N GLU A 577 -8.33 54.45 42.45
CA GLU A 577 -8.96 54.62 41.14
C GLU A 577 -10.48 54.59 41.25
N THR A 578 -11.04 53.66 42.04
CA THR A 578 -12.48 53.62 42.29
C THR A 578 -12.96 54.87 43.05
N ILE A 579 -12.24 55.35 44.07
CA ILE A 579 -12.57 56.62 44.77
C ILE A 579 -12.54 57.80 43.79
N ARG A 580 -11.54 57.85 42.92
CA ARG A 580 -11.38 58.88 41.88
C ARG A 580 -12.52 58.84 40.86
N ASN A 581 -12.93 57.65 40.43
CA ASN A 581 -14.06 57.47 39.52
C ASN A 581 -15.37 57.93 40.16
N VAL A 582 -15.57 57.67 41.46
CA VAL A 582 -16.72 58.18 42.22
C VAL A 582 -16.66 59.70 42.32
N GLN A 583 -15.50 60.31 42.58
CA GLN A 583 -15.37 61.77 42.63
C GLN A 583 -15.69 62.41 41.29
N ASN A 584 -15.10 61.90 40.20
CA ASN A 584 -15.33 62.40 38.85
C ASN A 584 -16.78 62.23 38.41
N GLY A 585 -17.37 61.07 38.68
CA GLY A 585 -18.77 60.80 38.44
C GLY A 585 -19.65 61.76 39.24
N TRP A 586 -19.37 61.96 40.52
CA TRP A 586 -20.12 62.85 41.39
C TRP A 586 -20.09 64.31 40.91
N GLU A 587 -18.93 64.85 40.51
CA GLU A 587 -18.82 66.20 39.96
C GLU A 587 -19.65 66.39 38.67
N ILE A 588 -19.73 65.36 37.82
CA ILE A 588 -20.61 65.37 36.65
C ILE A 588 -22.08 65.34 37.11
N MET A 589 -22.39 64.49 38.08
CA MET A 589 -23.76 64.24 38.54
C MET A 589 -24.35 65.39 39.38
N LYS A 590 -23.56 66.28 39.98
CA LYS A 590 -24.05 67.52 40.62
C LYS A 590 -24.88 68.40 39.69
N THR A 591 -24.70 68.26 38.39
CA THR A 591 -25.41 69.03 37.37
C THR A 591 -26.77 68.44 36.99
N LEU A 592 -27.15 67.28 37.56
CA LEU A 592 -28.46 66.67 37.34
C LEU A 592 -29.57 67.44 38.05
N ASP A 593 -30.56 67.91 37.28
CA ASP A 593 -31.76 68.55 37.83
C ASP A 593 -32.72 67.48 38.37
N VAL A 594 -32.74 67.35 39.70
CA VAL A 594 -33.64 66.46 40.43
C VAL A 594 -34.71 67.22 41.23
N GLU A 595 -34.83 68.55 41.08
CA GLU A 595 -35.61 69.40 41.99
C GLU A 595 -37.11 69.07 42.02
N ASN A 596 -37.63 68.53 40.91
CA ASN A 596 -39.02 68.13 40.73
C ASN A 596 -39.19 66.61 40.54
N SER A 597 -38.18 65.81 40.91
CA SER A 597 -38.18 64.36 40.77
C SER A 597 -38.64 63.63 42.04
N GLY A 598 -39.18 62.42 41.89
CA GLY A 598 -39.57 61.54 43.01
C GLY A 598 -38.41 61.03 43.86
N ILE A 599 -37.16 61.32 43.46
CA ILE A 599 -35.94 60.90 44.17
C ILE A 599 -35.19 62.05 44.84
N LYS A 600 -35.73 63.27 44.88
CA LYS A 600 -35.05 64.45 45.43
C LYS A 600 -34.42 64.21 46.80
N ASP A 601 -35.15 63.61 47.74
CA ASP A 601 -34.65 63.35 49.08
C ASP A 601 -33.54 62.29 49.09
N SER A 602 -33.67 61.25 48.26
CA SER A 602 -32.64 60.22 48.08
C SER A 602 -31.39 60.78 47.42
N TRP A 603 -31.55 61.64 46.42
CA TRP A 603 -30.44 62.31 45.74
C TRP A 603 -29.71 63.29 46.65
N ASN A 604 -30.44 64.11 47.41
CA ASN A 604 -29.86 65.02 48.40
C ASN A 604 -29.10 64.26 49.50
N LEU A 605 -29.59 63.10 49.92
CA LEU A 605 -28.88 62.23 50.87
C LEU A 605 -27.58 61.70 50.27
N LEU A 606 -27.60 61.23 49.02
CA LEU A 606 -26.40 60.79 48.31
C LEU A 606 -25.39 61.93 48.14
N ASP A 607 -25.84 63.08 47.63
CA ASP A 607 -25.01 64.25 47.35
C ASP A 607 -24.38 64.82 48.63
N SER A 608 -25.16 64.97 49.71
CA SER A 608 -24.62 65.43 51.00
C SER A 608 -23.62 64.44 51.61
N SER A 609 -23.87 63.14 51.49
CA SER A 609 -22.97 62.10 52.01
C SER A 609 -21.64 62.06 51.24
N LEU A 610 -21.68 62.16 49.91
CA LEU A 610 -20.47 62.23 49.08
C LEU A 610 -19.74 63.57 49.26
N SER A 611 -20.48 64.68 49.40
CA SER A 611 -19.91 66.00 49.71
C SER A 611 -19.08 65.95 50.98
N GLN A 612 -19.66 65.43 52.07
CA GLN A 612 -18.98 65.30 53.35
C GLN A 612 -17.76 64.39 53.26
N PHE A 613 -17.87 63.29 52.53
CA PHE A 613 -16.77 62.36 52.33
C PHE A 613 -15.60 63.02 51.57
N PHE A 614 -15.84 63.70 50.44
CA PHE A 614 -14.79 64.33 49.66
C PHE A 614 -14.25 65.62 50.30
N GLU A 615 -15.07 66.38 51.02
CA GLU A 615 -14.60 67.51 51.83
C GLU A 615 -13.67 67.02 52.95
N PHE A 616 -14.04 65.93 53.62
CA PHE A 616 -13.20 65.31 54.64
C PHE A 616 -11.88 64.79 54.05
N LEU A 617 -11.93 64.09 52.91
CA LEU A 617 -10.72 63.64 52.20
C LEU A 617 -9.81 64.80 51.82
N SER A 618 -10.36 65.86 51.23
CA SER A 618 -9.59 67.04 50.80
C SER A 618 -8.96 67.80 51.98
N SER A 619 -9.55 67.70 53.18
CA SER A 619 -9.04 68.32 54.40
C SER A 619 -7.84 67.60 55.03
N GLN A 620 -7.52 66.38 54.58
CA GLN A 620 -6.39 65.62 55.10
C GLN A 620 -5.06 66.17 54.57
N LYS A 621 -4.00 66.11 55.40
CA LYS A 621 -2.63 66.49 55.01
C LYS A 621 -1.80 65.32 54.48
N THR A 622 -2.16 64.10 54.84
CA THR A 622 -1.52 62.83 54.47
C THR A 622 -2.62 61.77 54.36
N LEU A 623 -2.39 60.70 53.61
CA LEU A 623 -3.37 59.63 53.37
C LEU A 623 -3.58 58.69 54.58
N ASN A 624 -3.58 59.22 55.81
CA ASN A 624 -3.88 58.45 57.00
C ASN A 624 -5.41 58.32 57.15
N LEU A 625 -5.98 57.38 56.39
CA LEU A 625 -7.43 57.18 56.25
C LEU A 625 -8.03 56.25 57.29
N SER A 626 -7.30 55.88 58.35
CA SER A 626 -7.75 54.94 59.38
C SER A 626 -9.07 55.34 60.05
N ASN A 627 -9.46 56.62 59.96
CA ASN A 627 -10.68 57.19 60.53
C ASN A 627 -11.71 57.65 59.48
N VAL A 628 -11.50 57.36 58.19
CA VAL A 628 -12.41 57.77 57.11
C VAL A 628 -13.32 56.60 56.78
N SER A 629 -14.59 56.68 57.17
CA SER A 629 -15.61 55.73 56.74
C SER A 629 -16.25 56.20 55.46
N PHE A 630 -16.34 55.34 54.44
CA PHE A 630 -17.20 55.62 53.29
C PHE A 630 -18.67 55.64 53.78
N PRO A 631 -19.53 56.52 53.25
CA PRO A 631 -20.92 56.57 53.68
C PRO A 631 -21.64 55.24 53.48
N THR A 632 -22.30 54.73 54.52
CA THR A 632 -23.07 53.48 54.49
C THR A 632 -24.57 53.75 54.34
N ASN A 633 -25.33 52.82 53.76
CA ASN A 633 -26.78 52.93 53.53
C ASN A 633 -27.16 54.04 52.54
N LEU A 634 -26.35 54.21 51.49
CA LEU A 634 -26.66 55.14 50.41
C LEU A 634 -27.91 54.65 49.64
N PRO A 635 -28.81 55.55 49.19
CA PRO A 635 -30.07 55.17 48.53
C PRO A 635 -29.87 54.78 47.06
N ILE A 636 -28.87 53.93 46.78
CA ILE A 636 -28.44 53.57 45.42
C ILE A 636 -29.53 52.82 44.66
N ASP A 637 -30.23 51.87 45.30
CA ASP A 637 -31.29 51.09 44.66
C ASP A 637 -32.51 51.94 44.32
N THR A 638 -32.89 52.85 45.22
CA THR A 638 -33.99 53.81 45.01
C THR A 638 -33.70 54.73 43.83
N ILE A 639 -32.48 55.26 43.75
CA ILE A 639 -32.05 56.11 42.63
C ILE A 639 -31.96 55.27 41.35
N SER A 640 -31.41 54.06 41.42
CA SER A 640 -31.26 53.17 40.25
C SER A 640 -32.60 52.80 39.62
N ALA A 641 -33.60 52.47 40.45
CA ALA A 641 -34.96 52.15 40.00
C ALA A 641 -35.62 53.34 39.28
N PHE A 642 -35.45 54.56 39.78
CA PHE A 642 -36.00 55.76 39.13
C PHE A 642 -35.30 56.08 37.80
N ILE A 643 -33.96 56.01 37.76
CA ILE A 643 -33.16 56.31 36.57
C ILE A 643 -33.44 55.29 35.44
N GLN A 644 -33.79 54.06 35.79
CA GLN A 644 -34.19 53.01 34.85
C GLN A 644 -35.40 53.40 34.00
N ASP A 645 -36.37 54.10 34.63
CA ASP A 645 -37.70 54.37 34.07
C ASP A 645 -37.78 55.74 33.37
N GLU A 646 -36.98 56.73 33.79
CA GLU A 646 -37.15 58.14 33.37
C GLU A 646 -36.07 58.67 32.39
N TYR A 647 -34.88 58.06 32.30
CA TYR A 647 -33.75 58.61 31.53
C TYR A 647 -33.44 57.89 30.22
N GLN A 648 -32.98 58.64 29.20
CA GLN A 648 -32.54 58.09 27.91
C GLN A 648 -31.26 57.24 28.05
N LYS A 649 -31.10 56.24 27.17
CA LYS A 649 -30.07 55.18 27.25
C LYS A 649 -28.65 55.66 27.56
N ASN A 650 -28.18 56.77 26.99
CA ASN A 650 -26.80 57.23 27.21
C ASN A 650 -26.61 57.87 28.60
N GLN A 651 -27.46 58.83 28.97
CA GLN A 651 -27.43 59.46 30.31
C GLN A 651 -27.71 58.42 31.42
N ARG A 652 -28.62 57.49 31.16
CA ARG A 652 -28.92 56.36 32.05
C ARG A 652 -27.69 55.48 32.30
N ASN A 653 -26.89 55.20 31.27
CA ASN A 653 -25.68 54.40 31.41
C ASN A 653 -24.59 55.13 32.22
N ASP A 654 -24.43 56.44 32.02
CA ASP A 654 -23.44 57.23 32.75
C ASP A 654 -23.77 57.29 34.25
N ILE A 655 -25.05 57.50 34.58
CA ILE A 655 -25.55 57.48 35.97
C ILE A 655 -25.39 56.09 36.58
N PHE A 656 -25.72 55.01 35.85
CA PHE A 656 -25.51 53.66 36.35
C PHE A 656 -24.04 53.28 36.54
N ASN A 657 -23.14 53.72 35.66
CA ASN A 657 -21.71 53.49 35.84
C ASN A 657 -21.21 54.19 37.12
N PHE A 658 -21.65 55.42 37.37
CA PHE A 658 -21.35 56.14 38.62
C PHE A 658 -21.90 55.40 39.86
N LEU A 659 -23.18 55.01 39.86
CA LEU A 659 -23.80 54.28 40.96
C LEU A 659 -23.12 52.91 41.20
N LYS A 660 -22.65 52.25 40.13
CA LYS A 660 -21.91 50.99 40.21
C LYS A 660 -20.53 51.16 40.83
N GLU A 661 -19.79 52.23 40.52
CA GLU A 661 -18.50 52.51 41.17
C GLU A 661 -18.68 52.83 42.67
N ILE A 662 -19.80 53.46 43.06
CA ILE A 662 -20.16 53.64 44.48
C ILE A 662 -20.42 52.28 45.14
N GLN A 663 -21.23 51.42 44.53
CA GLN A 663 -21.47 50.06 45.02
C GLN A 663 -20.20 49.24 45.11
N LYS A 664 -19.27 49.41 44.17
CA LYS A 664 -17.97 48.73 44.17
C LYS A 664 -17.12 49.08 45.40
N LEU A 665 -17.12 50.34 45.84
CA LEU A 665 -16.44 50.71 47.10
C LEU A 665 -17.08 50.05 48.32
N GLU A 666 -18.41 49.98 48.36
CA GLU A 666 -19.15 49.39 49.48
C GLU A 666 -19.01 47.86 49.54
N THR A 667 -19.03 47.19 48.38
CA THR A 667 -19.13 45.72 48.28
C THR A 667 -17.79 45.03 48.04
N ASP A 668 -16.95 45.54 47.12
CA ASP A 668 -15.67 44.90 46.73
C ASP A 668 -14.51 45.37 47.63
N TYR A 669 -14.65 46.52 48.29
CA TYR A 669 -13.61 47.13 49.12
C TYR A 669 -14.11 47.56 50.52
N PRO A 670 -14.75 46.68 51.32
CA PRO A 670 -15.23 47.04 52.66
C PRO A 670 -14.10 47.45 53.63
N GLU A 671 -12.87 46.98 53.38
CA GLU A 671 -11.66 47.31 54.14
C GLU A 671 -10.73 48.27 53.35
N TYR A 672 -11.28 49.14 52.51
CA TYR A 672 -10.49 50.06 51.71
C TYR A 672 -9.49 50.93 52.52
N PRO A 673 -9.76 51.37 53.78
CA PRO A 673 -8.79 52.14 54.54
C PRO A 673 -7.51 51.35 54.84
N ASN A 674 -7.65 50.07 55.19
CA ASN A 674 -6.51 49.19 55.45
C ASN A 674 -5.65 48.98 54.19
N LYS A 675 -6.29 48.90 53.00
CA LYS A 675 -5.58 48.74 51.72
C LYS A 675 -4.79 50.00 51.36
N LEU A 676 -5.38 51.18 51.60
CA LEU A 676 -4.74 52.47 51.35
C LEU A 676 -3.62 52.77 52.36
N GLU A 677 -3.80 52.41 53.63
CA GLU A 677 -2.77 52.54 54.67
C GLU A 677 -1.55 51.66 54.36
N LYS A 678 -1.76 50.39 53.97
CA LYS A 678 -0.67 49.51 53.54
C LYS A 678 0.07 50.05 52.33
N MET A 679 -0.64 50.61 51.35
CA MET A 679 -0.01 51.25 50.20
C MET A 679 0.83 52.47 50.61
N ASP A 680 0.33 53.35 51.48
CA ASP A 680 1.10 54.53 51.94
C ASP A 680 2.34 54.13 52.75
N GLU A 681 2.24 53.10 53.59
CA GLU A 681 3.37 52.52 54.31
C GLU A 681 4.46 52.00 53.36
N VAL A 682 4.07 51.30 52.28
CA VAL A 682 5.00 50.83 51.26
C VAL A 682 5.60 52.00 50.45
N MET A 683 4.80 53.00 50.11
CA MET A 683 5.28 54.23 49.45
C MET A 683 6.30 54.97 50.32
N ARG A 684 6.09 55.03 51.64
CA ARG A 684 7.03 55.60 52.62
C ARG A 684 8.36 54.84 52.63
N LYS A 685 8.32 53.51 52.76
CA LYS A 685 9.52 52.65 52.69
C LYS A 685 10.30 52.87 51.39
N MET A 686 9.59 53.00 50.26
CA MET A 686 10.22 53.27 48.96
C MET A 686 10.93 54.63 48.93
N ARG A 687 10.27 55.69 49.43
CA ARG A 687 10.85 57.04 49.52
C ARG A 687 12.09 57.08 50.42
N GLU A 688 12.06 56.38 51.55
CA GLU A 688 13.18 56.27 52.48
C GLU A 688 14.39 55.62 51.81
N TRP A 689 14.19 54.47 51.15
CA TRP A 689 15.25 53.77 50.44
C TRP A 689 15.85 54.57 49.27
N GLU A 690 15.02 55.33 48.53
CA GLU A 690 15.51 56.22 47.47
C GLU A 690 16.35 57.38 48.00
N ASN A 691 15.96 57.94 49.15
CA ASN A 691 16.74 58.99 49.81
C ASN A 691 18.07 58.47 50.36
N GLU A 692 18.09 57.24 50.88
CA GLU A 692 19.32 56.56 51.32
C GLU A 692 20.28 56.27 50.16
N LYS A 693 19.77 56.02 48.95
CA LYS A 693 20.59 55.92 47.73
C LYS A 693 21.23 57.24 47.29
N MET A 694 20.67 58.38 47.68
CA MET A 694 21.19 59.70 47.32
C MET A 694 22.29 60.21 48.26
N ASP A 695 22.51 59.56 49.41
CA ASP A 695 23.73 59.79 50.18
C ASP A 695 24.89 59.13 49.44
N PRO A 696 25.93 59.87 49.03
CA PRO A 696 27.01 59.28 48.29
C PRO A 696 27.63 58.21 49.16
N VAL A 697 27.56 56.94 48.71
CA VAL A 697 28.45 55.88 49.15
C VAL A 697 29.83 56.52 49.23
N LYS A 698 30.33 56.70 50.46
CA LYS A 698 31.61 57.36 50.72
C LYS A 698 32.59 56.83 49.69
N LYS A 699 33.08 57.71 48.81
CA LYS A 699 34.26 57.41 47.99
C LYS A 699 35.23 56.73 48.93
N MET A 700 35.55 55.47 48.67
CA MET A 700 36.72 54.86 49.27
C MET A 700 37.86 55.84 48.98
N VAL A 701 38.39 56.42 50.06
CA VAL A 701 39.62 57.19 50.01
C VAL A 701 40.68 56.19 49.61
N ASP A 702 41.13 56.28 48.37
CA ASP A 702 42.31 55.59 47.90
C ASP A 702 43.49 56.09 48.74
N CYS A 703 43.93 55.29 49.71
CA CYS A 703 45.02 55.63 50.63
C CYS A 703 46.40 55.46 49.93
N PHE A 704 46.50 55.81 48.66
CA PHE A 704 47.76 55.77 47.90
C PHE A 704 48.50 57.10 47.90
N GLU A 705 47.88 58.18 48.38
CA GLU A 705 48.53 59.47 48.52
C GLU A 705 48.24 60.05 49.92
N ILE A 706 49.30 60.16 50.73
CA ILE A 706 49.45 60.81 52.05
C ILE A 706 49.69 59.82 53.21
N GLU A 707 50.89 59.94 53.79
CA GLU A 707 51.47 59.17 54.90
C GLU A 707 50.58 59.16 56.15
N CYS A 708 50.03 58.00 56.51
CA CYS A 708 49.42 57.77 57.82
C CYS A 708 50.47 57.25 58.80
N ASP A 709 51.16 58.18 59.47
CA ASP A 709 51.94 57.90 60.67
C ASP A 709 50.96 57.70 61.84
N THR A 710 50.50 56.45 62.05
CA THR A 710 49.80 56.08 63.28
C THR A 710 49.95 54.59 63.54
N SER A 711 50.71 54.27 64.59
CA SER A 711 50.97 52.91 65.05
C SER A 711 49.67 52.19 65.44
N LEU A 712 49.35 51.10 64.74
CA LEU A 712 48.33 50.13 65.14
C LEU A 712 48.75 49.43 66.44
N LYS A 713 48.06 49.73 67.55
CA LYS A 713 48.07 48.86 68.74
C LYS A 713 47.17 47.67 68.49
N VAL A 714 47.74 46.48 68.48
CA VAL A 714 47.01 45.21 68.51
C VAL A 714 46.38 45.03 69.91
N PRO A 715 45.13 44.54 70.04
CA PRO A 715 44.53 44.30 71.35
C PRO A 715 45.24 43.14 72.08
N GLU A 716 45.58 43.37 73.34
CA GLU A 716 45.99 42.32 74.27
C GLU A 716 44.84 41.34 74.51
N ALA A 717 45.14 40.04 74.43
CA ALA A 717 44.20 38.97 74.70
C ALA A 717 43.85 38.93 76.19
N SER A 718 42.55 38.99 76.50
CA SER A 718 42.04 38.76 77.85
C SER A 718 42.08 37.28 78.21
N ASN A 719 42.83 36.96 79.26
CA ASN A 719 42.26 36.24 80.41
C ASN A 719 41.75 37.29 81.40
#